data_AF-A0A233VP69-F1
#
_entry.id   AF-A0A233VP69-F1
#
_cell.length_a   1.000
_cell.length_b   1.000
_cell.length_c   1.000
_cell.angle_alpha   90.00
_cell.angle_beta   90.00
_cell.angle_gamma   90.00
#
_symmetry.space_group_name_H-M   'P 1'
#
loop_
_entity.id
_entity.type
_entity.pdbx_description
1 polymer ?
#
loop_
_entity_poly.entity_id
_entity_poly.type
_entity_poly.pdbx_seq_one_letter_code
_entity_poly.pdbx_strand_id
1 'polypeptide(L)'
;MKKRFLSLIIALAMMVGVFTPLLTSAADDEKTETVTVHKILMDKTSFNAFDVGTTGKDGTKYDGNKITNVKDFFVAKENKEGTATEIAGAYFVVKNADGTKFIKEDGTETDKEEEALKGTTTKDGLVLNTKNLKKGTYKIYEDQSKSSYKSADGQSILADAKAVPIEITLPLVNNSGVVKNAHVYPKNTEDKPLIDKNFKYEQGKSKVAEGYDAADEGAGPEVGAKYENSDKTKATVTSELGKKIPFEVKTKIPAKAKYKKLVWDDQMQKGLVYNKDLTISGLDLVKGTDYKVYETNRGFRLVMQDSGLKKVEEAAEKGEVELTLTYSAHLDGTVKPDQVKENNVTFDYSNKPGNENEPPETKPVDKKIKVSKTWAADGPKITEADRHVKAVFTLQEKQDDGSWKDVAEYESNYKENFEHEFTGLDDAKTYRVVESVSGYEPEYTKVGENGEIKIVDKIDNDNPKTLKPTNPKVVNGGRRFVKTDSEDTPNRLAGAEFYVKDSTGKKYLVAKSSTKADAESIDVSAKKTELDNAVKAYNKLLKEEQEGEAGKKAKAAIDQAQKEYNDAFVKAAQAYEWKEATKAPTDAVVLVSDSEGRLEITGLEYGEYKLEEKEAPKGFAKLTGTVDFTVEKGSYDSKQAEGELDYKQEGTKVFGKQIKNKFVSIPQTGGIGTIIFTAIGLAIMASAVIAIKKRQATEAR
;
A
#
# COMPACT_ATOMS: atom_id res chain seq x y z
N MET A 1 -21.40 -42.76 8.36
CA MET A 1 -22.67 -42.30 8.96
C MET A 1 -22.36 -41.16 9.94
N LYS A 2 -22.21 -39.92 9.49
CA LYS A 2 -23.28 -38.88 9.44
C LYS A 2 -24.17 -38.87 10.70
N LYS A 3 -23.67 -38.27 11.79
CA LYS A 3 -24.53 -37.54 12.73
C LYS A 3 -24.42 -36.06 12.39
N ARG A 4 -25.36 -35.60 11.57
CA ARG A 4 -25.59 -34.19 11.29
C ARG A 4 -26.07 -33.54 12.58
N PHE A 5 -25.19 -32.81 13.28
CA PHE A 5 -25.66 -31.81 14.23
C PHE A 5 -26.21 -30.66 13.40
N LEU A 6 -27.51 -30.74 13.13
CA LEU A 6 -28.32 -29.61 12.71
C LEU A 6 -28.21 -28.60 13.87
N SER A 7 -27.39 -27.57 13.72
CA SER A 7 -27.47 -26.39 14.58
C SER A 7 -28.76 -25.68 14.21
N LEU A 8 -29.86 -26.16 14.78
CA LEU A 8 -31.08 -25.39 14.90
C LEU A 8 -30.67 -24.13 15.66
N ILE A 9 -30.69 -22.99 14.98
CA ILE A 9 -30.90 -21.69 15.62
C ILE A 9 -32.21 -21.87 16.40
N ILE A 10 -32.08 -22.25 17.68
CA ILE A 10 -33.18 -22.19 18.61
C ILE A 10 -33.41 -20.69 18.77
N ALA A 11 -34.31 -20.15 17.96
CA ALA A 11 -35.09 -19.00 18.33
C ALA A 11 -35.71 -19.38 19.68
N LEU A 12 -35.02 -19.02 20.76
CA LEU A 12 -35.54 -19.15 22.10
C LEU A 12 -36.67 -18.13 22.16
N ALA A 13 -37.86 -18.57 21.75
CA ALA A 13 -39.07 -17.80 21.83
C ALA A 13 -39.15 -17.27 23.26
N MET A 14 -39.08 -15.95 23.44
CA MET A 14 -39.45 -15.34 24.69
C MET A 14 -40.97 -15.47 24.82
N MET A 15 -41.46 -16.69 25.07
CA MET A 15 -42.81 -16.89 25.54
C MET A 15 -42.87 -16.36 26.98
N VAL A 16 -43.14 -15.07 27.11
CA VAL A 16 -43.71 -14.52 28.34
C VAL A 16 -45.17 -14.94 28.36
N GLY A 17 -45.38 -16.23 28.64
CA GLY A 17 -46.68 -16.84 28.83
C GLY A 17 -46.83 -17.24 30.28
N VAL A 18 -47.14 -16.30 31.16
CA VAL A 18 -47.71 -16.66 32.47
C VAL A 18 -49.22 -16.81 32.26
N PHE A 19 -49.65 -18.01 31.87
CA PHE A 19 -51.07 -18.38 31.85
C PHE A 19 -51.44 -19.04 33.19
N THR A 20 -52.43 -18.48 33.89
CA THR A 20 -53.62 -19.24 34.32
C THR A 20 -54.85 -18.34 34.19
N PRO A 21 -55.97 -18.83 33.60
CA PRO A 21 -57.18 -18.04 33.45
C PRO A 21 -58.02 -18.17 34.71
N LEU A 22 -58.45 -17.07 35.31
CA LEU A 22 -59.65 -17.09 36.16
C LEU A 22 -60.31 -15.71 36.26
N LEU A 23 -61.59 -15.75 35.88
CA LEU A 23 -62.69 -14.84 36.19
C LEU A 23 -62.87 -13.60 35.30
N THR A 24 -63.86 -13.77 34.43
CA THR A 24 -64.69 -12.75 33.81
C THR A 24 -65.36 -11.87 34.88
N SER A 25 -65.01 -10.59 34.90
CA SER A 25 -65.92 -9.52 35.29
C SER A 25 -65.57 -8.31 34.44
N ALA A 26 -66.59 -7.71 33.82
CA ALA A 26 -66.46 -6.52 32.98
C ALA A 26 -65.74 -5.39 33.75
N ALA A 27 -64.46 -5.25 33.47
CA ALA A 27 -63.62 -4.10 33.72
C ALA A 27 -63.03 -3.74 32.36
N ASP A 28 -62.83 -2.44 32.10
CA ASP A 28 -62.35 -1.88 30.83
C ASP A 28 -61.31 -2.77 30.12
N ASP A 29 -61.32 -2.79 28.78
CA ASP A 29 -60.29 -3.44 27.94
C ASP A 29 -58.90 -2.88 28.31
N GLU A 30 -58.29 -3.35 29.40
CA GLU A 30 -56.98 -2.89 29.86
C GLU A 30 -55.93 -3.33 28.84
N LYS A 31 -55.23 -2.35 28.29
CA LYS A 31 -54.19 -2.55 27.26
C LYS A 31 -52.83 -2.22 27.82
N THR A 32 -51.81 -2.91 27.32
CA THR A 32 -50.44 -2.41 27.36
C THR A 32 -50.36 -1.21 26.41
N GLU A 33 -50.38 -0.02 26.98
CA GLU A 33 -50.34 1.25 26.24
C GLU A 33 -48.97 1.49 25.61
N THR A 34 -47.89 1.08 26.28
CA THR A 34 -46.53 1.23 25.75
C THR A 34 -45.66 0.01 26.01
N VAL A 35 -44.70 -0.20 25.10
CA VAL A 35 -43.58 -1.13 25.29
C VAL A 35 -42.29 -0.35 25.12
N THR A 36 -41.45 -0.31 26.16
CA THR A 36 -40.14 0.32 26.13
C THR A 36 -39.05 -0.72 25.87
N VAL A 37 -38.28 -0.54 24.81
CA VAL A 37 -37.15 -1.40 24.44
C VAL A 37 -35.85 -0.82 25.01
N HIS A 38 -35.25 -1.52 25.96
CA HIS A 38 -33.98 -1.20 26.61
C HIS A 38 -32.86 -2.05 26.01
N LYS A 39 -32.02 -1.47 25.15
CA LYS A 39 -30.95 -2.24 24.52
C LYS A 39 -29.78 -2.42 25.47
N ILE A 40 -29.44 -3.67 25.78
CA ILE A 40 -28.36 -3.98 26.74
C ILE A 40 -27.12 -4.49 26.00
N LEU A 41 -25.98 -3.84 26.21
CA LEU A 41 -24.66 -4.32 25.81
C LEU A 41 -24.04 -5.10 26.98
N MET A 42 -23.52 -6.29 26.69
CA MET A 42 -22.89 -7.17 27.69
C MET A 42 -21.51 -7.63 27.23
N ASP A 43 -20.62 -7.87 28.18
CA ASP A 43 -19.41 -8.63 27.90
C ASP A 43 -19.76 -10.08 27.49
N LYS A 44 -18.87 -10.72 26.72
CA LYS A 44 -19.10 -12.07 26.18
C LYS A 44 -19.35 -13.11 27.28
N THR A 45 -18.73 -13.00 28.45
CA THR A 45 -18.91 -13.96 29.55
C THR A 45 -20.31 -13.87 30.13
N SER A 46 -20.75 -12.66 30.50
CA SER A 46 -22.10 -12.43 31.00
C SER A 46 -23.16 -12.74 29.95
N PHE A 47 -22.91 -12.35 28.69
CA PHE A 47 -23.80 -12.62 27.58
C PHE A 47 -24.02 -14.13 27.38
N ASN A 48 -22.94 -14.93 27.41
CA ASN A 48 -23.03 -16.38 27.26
C ASN A 48 -23.76 -17.04 28.43
N ALA A 49 -23.54 -16.56 29.66
CA ALA A 49 -24.21 -17.07 30.86
C ALA A 49 -25.72 -16.75 30.92
N PHE A 50 -26.18 -15.71 30.23
CA PHE A 50 -27.60 -15.34 30.24
C PHE A 50 -28.50 -16.41 29.61
N ASP A 51 -29.58 -16.76 30.32
CA ASP A 51 -30.68 -17.60 29.84
C ASP A 51 -32.05 -16.95 30.13
N VAL A 52 -33.09 -17.35 29.41
CA VAL A 52 -34.47 -16.88 29.66
C VAL A 52 -34.91 -17.37 31.04
N GLY A 53 -35.54 -16.47 31.81
CA GLY A 53 -35.90 -16.74 33.21
C GLY A 53 -34.81 -16.40 34.23
N THR A 54 -33.70 -15.77 33.79
CA THR A 54 -32.69 -15.20 34.69
C THR A 54 -33.36 -14.34 35.78
N THR A 55 -32.95 -14.59 37.02
CA THR A 55 -33.37 -13.84 38.21
C THR A 55 -32.21 -12.94 38.64
N GLY A 56 -32.50 -11.69 38.99
CA GLY A 56 -31.50 -10.74 39.46
C GLY A 56 -30.83 -11.20 40.75
N LYS A 57 -29.68 -10.59 41.09
CA LYS A 57 -28.88 -10.93 42.29
C LYS A 57 -29.66 -10.82 43.60
N ASP A 58 -30.68 -9.98 43.63
CA ASP A 58 -31.59 -9.75 44.76
C ASP A 58 -32.77 -10.74 44.81
N GLY A 59 -32.85 -11.67 43.86
CA GLY A 59 -33.97 -12.61 43.72
C GLY A 59 -35.12 -12.07 42.86
N THR A 60 -35.00 -10.87 42.28
CA THR A 60 -36.04 -10.26 41.46
C THR A 60 -36.21 -11.02 40.14
N LYS A 61 -37.44 -11.47 39.87
CA LYS A 61 -37.80 -12.08 38.59
C LYS A 61 -38.29 -11.01 37.62
N TYR A 62 -37.98 -11.17 36.35
CA TYR A 62 -38.54 -10.30 35.31
C TYR A 62 -40.04 -10.57 35.17
N ASP A 63 -40.85 -9.51 35.27
CA ASP A 63 -42.31 -9.55 35.27
C ASP A 63 -42.92 -8.55 34.26
N GLY A 64 -42.10 -8.03 33.34
CA GLY A 64 -42.52 -7.01 32.38
C GLY A 64 -42.39 -5.56 32.87
N ASN A 65 -42.17 -5.31 34.17
CA ASN A 65 -41.89 -3.97 34.69
C ASN A 65 -40.44 -3.56 34.45
N LYS A 66 -40.16 -2.27 34.64
CA LYS A 66 -38.81 -1.70 34.48
C LYS A 66 -37.85 -2.27 35.52
N ILE A 67 -36.77 -2.89 35.05
CA ILE A 67 -35.58 -3.25 35.82
C ILE A 67 -34.80 -1.95 36.11
N THR A 68 -34.59 -1.65 37.39
CA THR A 68 -33.89 -0.44 37.85
C THR A 68 -32.37 -0.56 37.75
N ASN A 69 -31.81 -1.74 37.99
CA ASN A 69 -30.37 -2.01 37.93
C ASN A 69 -30.10 -3.17 36.96
N VAL A 70 -29.88 -2.83 35.69
CA VAL A 70 -29.65 -3.81 34.62
C VAL A 70 -28.39 -4.65 34.84
N LYS A 71 -27.36 -4.09 35.46
CA LYS A 71 -26.13 -4.82 35.79
C LYS A 71 -26.37 -5.92 36.81
N ASP A 72 -27.03 -5.59 37.93
CA ASP A 72 -27.32 -6.57 38.97
C ASP A 72 -28.40 -7.57 38.57
N PHE A 73 -29.19 -7.25 37.54
CA PHE A 73 -30.14 -8.19 36.97
C PHE A 73 -29.49 -9.18 36.00
N PHE A 74 -28.68 -8.71 35.05
CA PHE A 74 -28.18 -9.55 33.95
C PHE A 74 -26.79 -10.16 34.17
N VAL A 75 -26.00 -9.66 35.13
CA VAL A 75 -24.68 -10.21 35.46
C VAL A 75 -24.80 -11.16 36.64
N ALA A 76 -24.36 -12.41 36.46
CA ALA A 76 -24.35 -13.41 37.51
C ALA A 76 -23.57 -12.95 38.76
N LYS A 77 -24.00 -13.37 39.96
CA LYS A 77 -23.46 -12.90 41.24
C LYS A 77 -21.95 -13.18 41.38
N GLU A 78 -21.52 -14.31 40.83
CA GLU A 78 -20.14 -14.78 40.79
C GLU A 78 -19.27 -14.02 39.78
N ASN A 79 -19.86 -13.40 38.75
CA ASN A 79 -19.12 -12.64 37.75
C ASN A 79 -18.91 -11.19 38.20
N LYS A 80 -17.86 -10.96 38.99
CA LYS A 80 -17.55 -9.63 39.55
C LYS A 80 -17.11 -8.61 38.49
N GLU A 81 -16.53 -9.07 37.38
CA GLU A 81 -16.03 -8.21 36.30
C GLU A 81 -17.04 -8.02 35.15
N GLY A 82 -18.15 -8.76 35.19
CA GLY A 82 -19.17 -8.70 34.16
C GLY A 82 -19.80 -7.32 34.01
N THR A 83 -20.19 -7.00 32.79
CA THR A 83 -20.83 -5.75 32.40
C THR A 83 -22.18 -6.02 31.74
N ALA A 84 -23.14 -5.17 32.06
CA ALA A 84 -24.40 -5.06 31.34
C ALA A 84 -24.83 -3.59 31.42
N THR A 85 -24.91 -2.92 30.28
CA THR A 85 -25.13 -1.48 30.20
C THR A 85 -26.18 -1.19 29.16
N GLU A 86 -27.10 -0.28 29.47
CA GLU A 86 -28.07 0.19 28.48
C GLU A 86 -27.41 1.12 27.45
N ILE A 87 -27.69 0.93 26.17
CA ILE A 87 -27.09 1.66 25.06
C ILE A 87 -28.13 2.35 24.17
N ALA A 88 -27.78 3.55 23.71
CA ALA A 88 -28.51 4.29 22.68
C ALA A 88 -28.03 3.87 21.28
N GLY A 89 -28.81 4.20 20.25
CA GLY A 89 -28.40 4.05 18.86
C GLY A 89 -28.77 2.70 18.21
N ALA A 90 -29.45 1.79 18.91
CA ALA A 90 -29.92 0.54 18.31
C ALA A 90 -31.30 0.71 17.67
N TYR A 91 -31.43 0.33 16.39
CA TYR A 91 -32.69 0.47 15.64
C TYR A 91 -33.59 -0.76 15.82
N PHE A 92 -34.87 -0.51 16.08
CA PHE A 92 -35.90 -1.53 16.22
C PHE A 92 -37.15 -1.24 15.40
N VAL A 93 -37.79 -2.31 14.92
CA VAL A 93 -39.04 -2.26 14.17
C VAL A 93 -40.01 -3.37 14.57
N VAL A 94 -41.30 -3.06 14.66
CA VAL A 94 -42.35 -4.02 15.01
C VAL A 94 -42.94 -4.67 13.77
N LYS A 95 -43.09 -6.00 13.86
CA LYS A 95 -43.74 -6.86 12.88
C LYS A 95 -44.83 -7.72 13.52
N ASN A 96 -45.68 -8.28 12.69
CA ASN A 96 -46.70 -9.25 13.09
C ASN A 96 -46.06 -10.58 13.59
N ALA A 97 -46.89 -11.51 14.06
CA ALA A 97 -46.45 -12.75 14.70
C ALA A 97 -45.54 -13.63 13.82
N ASP A 98 -45.83 -13.72 12.53
CA ASP A 98 -45.01 -14.49 11.58
C ASP A 98 -43.77 -13.72 11.10
N GLY A 99 -43.70 -12.41 11.34
CA GLY A 99 -42.57 -11.55 10.98
C GLY A 99 -42.57 -11.12 9.51
N THR A 100 -43.65 -11.32 8.77
CA THR A 100 -43.75 -11.02 7.34
C THR A 100 -44.21 -9.59 7.06
N LYS A 101 -45.07 -9.01 7.90
CA LYS A 101 -45.60 -7.65 7.73
C LYS A 101 -45.15 -6.74 8.87
N PHE A 102 -44.93 -5.48 8.54
CA PHE A 102 -44.71 -4.43 9.53
C PHE A 102 -46.03 -4.00 10.17
N ILE A 103 -45.98 -3.49 11.40
CA ILE A 103 -47.15 -3.02 12.14
C ILE A 103 -47.09 -1.51 12.29
N LYS A 104 -48.14 -0.79 11.89
CA LYS A 104 -48.28 0.65 12.10
C LYS A 104 -48.69 0.98 13.53
N GLU A 105 -48.54 2.24 13.92
CA GLU A 105 -49.00 2.73 15.24
C GLU A 105 -50.52 2.61 15.44
N ASP A 106 -51.32 2.61 14.36
CA ASP A 106 -52.77 2.37 14.42
C ASP A 106 -53.15 0.87 14.54
N GLY A 107 -52.16 -0.03 14.53
CA GLY A 107 -52.34 -1.47 14.65
C GLY A 107 -52.62 -2.22 13.34
N THR A 108 -52.61 -1.54 12.19
CA THR A 108 -52.75 -2.19 10.87
C THR A 108 -51.42 -2.71 10.33
N GLU A 109 -51.49 -3.72 9.44
CA GLU A 109 -50.32 -4.28 8.77
C GLU A 109 -49.93 -3.45 7.52
N THR A 110 -48.64 -3.43 7.21
CA THR A 110 -48.09 -2.79 6.00
C THR A 110 -46.86 -3.51 5.50
N ASP A 111 -46.60 -3.38 4.19
CA ASP A 111 -45.36 -3.82 3.55
C ASP A 111 -44.24 -2.77 3.64
N LYS A 112 -44.58 -1.55 4.06
CA LYS A 112 -43.66 -0.42 4.08
C LYS A 112 -43.13 -0.16 5.47
N GLU A 113 -41.82 -0.31 5.65
CA GLU A 113 -41.18 -0.07 6.94
C GLU A 113 -41.31 1.39 7.40
N GLU A 114 -41.35 2.38 6.50
CA GLU A 114 -41.55 3.80 6.84
C GLU A 114 -42.81 4.09 7.67
N GLU A 115 -43.86 3.28 7.49
CA GLU A 115 -45.14 3.41 8.19
C GLU A 115 -45.18 2.61 9.51
N ALA A 116 -44.14 1.82 9.79
CA ALA A 116 -44.10 0.90 10.92
C ALA A 116 -43.86 1.62 12.27
N LEU A 117 -44.33 1.00 13.35
CA LEU A 117 -43.95 1.29 14.72
C LEU A 117 -42.48 0.89 14.89
N LYS A 118 -41.60 1.89 15.02
CA LYS A 118 -40.15 1.73 14.95
C LYS A 118 -39.41 2.88 15.61
N GLY A 119 -38.11 2.74 15.78
CA GLY A 119 -37.26 3.85 16.19
C GLY A 119 -35.89 3.38 16.66
N THR A 120 -35.12 4.32 17.18
CA THR A 120 -33.77 4.09 17.70
C THR A 120 -33.76 4.27 19.20
N THR A 121 -33.08 3.39 19.94
CA THR A 121 -32.98 3.53 21.39
C THR A 121 -32.27 4.82 21.78
N THR A 122 -32.79 5.48 22.82
CA THR A 122 -32.09 6.55 23.52
C THR A 122 -31.39 5.97 24.76
N LYS A 123 -30.76 6.82 25.58
CA LYS A 123 -30.20 6.41 26.88
C LYS A 123 -31.25 5.84 27.86
N ASP A 124 -32.53 6.15 27.62
CA ASP A 124 -33.67 5.72 28.45
C ASP A 124 -34.52 4.64 27.75
N GLY A 125 -34.04 4.11 26.61
CA GLY A 125 -34.73 3.13 25.77
C GLY A 125 -35.49 3.74 24.59
N LEU A 126 -36.25 2.91 23.89
CA LEU A 126 -37.18 3.28 22.82
C LEU A 126 -38.61 2.98 23.26
N VAL A 127 -39.46 3.99 23.36
CA VAL A 127 -40.88 3.82 23.70
C VAL A 127 -41.70 3.59 22.44
N LEU A 128 -42.37 2.45 22.35
CA LEU A 128 -43.30 2.10 21.28
C LEU A 128 -44.74 2.24 21.79
N ASN A 129 -45.56 3.05 21.12
CA ASN A 129 -46.97 3.21 21.46
C ASN A 129 -47.77 2.01 20.96
N THR A 130 -48.26 1.19 21.89
CA THR A 130 -48.98 -0.07 21.59
C THR A 130 -50.46 0.01 21.90
N LYS A 131 -50.98 1.18 22.29
CA LYS A 131 -52.38 1.36 22.73
C LYS A 131 -53.43 0.93 21.68
N ASN A 132 -53.12 1.08 20.40
CA ASN A 132 -54.03 0.75 19.31
C ASN A 132 -53.82 -0.66 18.73
N LEU A 133 -52.76 -1.35 19.17
CA LEU A 133 -52.52 -2.72 18.72
C LEU A 133 -53.62 -3.65 19.25
N LYS A 134 -54.02 -4.61 18.41
CA LYS A 134 -55.02 -5.61 18.76
C LYS A 134 -54.40 -6.65 19.69
N LYS A 135 -55.26 -7.40 20.40
CA LYS A 135 -54.81 -8.56 21.16
C LYS A 135 -54.13 -9.56 20.21
N GLY A 136 -52.89 -9.94 20.50
CA GLY A 136 -52.12 -10.81 19.62
C GLY A 136 -50.63 -10.80 19.93
N THR A 137 -49.90 -11.62 19.18
CA THR A 137 -48.44 -11.73 19.28
C THR A 137 -47.78 -10.87 18.22
N TYR A 138 -46.71 -10.19 18.61
CA TYR A 138 -45.91 -9.30 17.79
C TYR A 138 -44.43 -9.62 17.97
N LYS A 139 -43.63 -9.26 16.97
CA LYS A 139 -42.18 -9.40 17.00
C LYS A 139 -41.49 -8.05 16.82
N ILE A 140 -40.55 -7.74 17.70
CA ILE A 140 -39.72 -6.53 17.61
C ILE A 140 -38.33 -6.96 17.13
N TYR A 141 -37.97 -6.57 15.91
CA TYR A 141 -36.70 -6.91 15.28
C TYR A 141 -35.69 -5.79 15.51
N GLU A 142 -34.44 -6.16 15.76
CA GLU A 142 -33.30 -5.26 15.65
C GLU A 142 -32.80 -5.27 14.21
N ASP A 143 -32.57 -4.09 13.64
CA ASP A 143 -31.91 -3.95 12.34
C ASP A 143 -30.58 -3.20 12.51
N GLN A 144 -29.49 -3.98 12.62
CA GLN A 144 -28.15 -3.44 12.80
C GLN A 144 -27.66 -2.59 11.63
N SER A 145 -28.26 -2.73 10.44
CA SER A 145 -27.90 -1.93 9.26
C SER A 145 -28.42 -0.48 9.33
N LYS A 146 -29.33 -0.19 10.28
CA LYS A 146 -29.93 1.13 10.51
C LYS A 146 -29.57 1.72 11.86
N SER A 147 -28.81 0.98 12.67
CA SER A 147 -28.31 1.46 13.96
C SER A 147 -27.29 2.58 13.79
N SER A 148 -27.27 3.51 14.73
CA SER A 148 -26.29 4.59 14.89
C SER A 148 -25.40 4.42 16.12
N TYR A 149 -25.43 3.23 16.72
CA TYR A 149 -24.60 2.87 17.88
C TYR A 149 -23.10 3.02 17.57
N LYS A 150 -22.37 3.63 18.49
CA LYS A 150 -20.91 3.75 18.45
C LYS A 150 -20.33 3.22 19.75
N SER A 151 -19.37 2.31 19.62
CA SER A 151 -18.57 1.81 20.72
C SER A 151 -17.63 2.89 21.27
N ALA A 152 -17.13 2.66 22.48
CA ALA A 152 -16.19 3.57 23.12
C ALA A 152 -14.83 3.63 22.41
N ASP A 153 -14.38 2.52 21.81
CA ASP A 153 -13.14 2.48 21.02
C ASP A 153 -13.33 3.02 19.58
N GLY A 154 -14.59 3.21 19.17
CA GLY A 154 -14.98 3.68 17.85
C GLY A 154 -14.71 2.69 16.72
N GLN A 155 -14.37 1.43 17.04
CA GLN A 155 -14.09 0.37 16.06
C GLN A 155 -15.07 -0.80 16.27
N SER A 156 -15.35 -1.17 17.51
CA SER A 156 -16.28 -2.26 17.80
C SER A 156 -17.69 -1.93 17.35
N ILE A 157 -18.41 -2.93 16.84
CA ILE A 157 -19.82 -2.82 16.43
C ILE A 157 -20.66 -3.89 17.10
N LEU A 158 -21.98 -3.71 17.12
CA LEU A 158 -22.90 -4.71 17.64
C LEU A 158 -22.72 -6.05 16.89
N ALA A 159 -22.55 -7.12 17.65
CA ALA A 159 -22.27 -8.46 17.16
C ALA A 159 -23.38 -9.42 17.59
N ASP A 160 -23.09 -10.42 18.44
CA ASP A 160 -24.05 -11.43 18.89
C ASP A 160 -25.27 -10.80 19.53
N ALA A 161 -26.44 -11.39 19.29
CA ALA A 161 -27.70 -10.96 19.86
C ALA A 161 -28.39 -12.10 20.63
N LYS A 162 -28.98 -11.78 21.78
CA LYS A 162 -29.89 -12.66 22.53
C LYS A 162 -31.17 -11.90 22.80
N ALA A 163 -32.29 -12.61 22.88
CA ALA A 163 -33.61 -12.01 23.02
C ALA A 163 -33.96 -11.07 21.82
N VAL A 164 -33.51 -11.44 20.62
CA VAL A 164 -33.77 -10.75 19.36
C VAL A 164 -34.12 -11.81 18.29
N PRO A 165 -35.28 -11.72 17.60
CA PRO A 165 -36.35 -10.75 17.83
C PRO A 165 -37.01 -10.91 19.21
N ILE A 166 -37.62 -9.83 19.69
CA ILE A 166 -38.44 -9.87 20.91
C ILE A 166 -39.82 -10.35 20.51
N GLU A 167 -40.28 -11.48 21.03
CA GLU A 167 -41.65 -11.94 20.87
C GLU A 167 -42.49 -11.47 22.06
N ILE A 168 -43.57 -10.74 21.80
CA ILE A 168 -44.42 -10.16 22.84
C ILE A 168 -45.89 -10.39 22.51
N THR A 169 -46.66 -10.85 23.49
CA THR A 169 -48.12 -10.97 23.38
C THR A 169 -48.77 -9.80 24.12
N LEU A 170 -49.66 -9.09 23.42
CA LEU A 170 -50.40 -7.93 23.94
C LEU A 170 -51.87 -8.30 24.21
N PRO A 171 -52.49 -7.81 25.31
CA PRO A 171 -51.84 -7.09 26.41
C PRO A 171 -50.87 -8.02 27.15
N LEU A 172 -49.74 -7.46 27.61
CA LEU A 172 -48.79 -8.17 28.46
C LEU A 172 -49.38 -8.26 29.87
N VAL A 173 -49.43 -9.46 30.44
CA VAL A 173 -50.01 -9.72 31.76
C VAL A 173 -48.96 -10.34 32.68
N ASN A 174 -48.90 -9.86 33.92
CA ASN A 174 -48.11 -10.46 34.99
C ASN A 174 -49.00 -10.78 36.20
N ASN A 175 -48.38 -11.16 37.33
CA ASN A 175 -49.10 -11.53 38.55
C ASN A 175 -49.96 -10.40 39.15
N SER A 176 -49.72 -9.15 38.74
CA SER A 176 -50.44 -7.96 39.20
C SER A 176 -51.51 -7.48 38.19
N GLY A 177 -51.71 -8.19 37.08
CA GLY A 177 -52.67 -7.82 36.02
C GLY A 177 -51.98 -7.34 34.74
N VAL A 178 -52.68 -6.50 33.95
CA VAL A 178 -52.14 -5.96 32.71
C VAL A 178 -50.99 -4.99 33.01
N VAL A 179 -49.84 -5.24 32.40
CA VAL A 179 -48.70 -4.34 32.44
C VAL A 179 -48.96 -3.20 31.46
N LYS A 180 -49.40 -2.06 31.99
CA LYS A 180 -49.77 -0.88 31.21
C LYS A 180 -48.59 -0.30 30.43
N ASN A 181 -47.41 -0.24 31.05
CA ASN A 181 -46.14 0.20 30.44
C ASN A 181 -45.12 -0.93 30.58
N ALA A 182 -44.97 -1.73 29.53
CA ALA A 182 -44.08 -2.88 29.53
C ALA A 182 -42.64 -2.46 29.19
N HIS A 183 -41.67 -3.21 29.70
CA HIS A 183 -40.25 -2.97 29.48
C HIS A 183 -39.56 -4.25 29.02
N VAL A 184 -38.84 -4.23 27.90
CA VAL A 184 -38.16 -5.40 27.31
C VAL A 184 -36.68 -5.14 27.10
N TYR A 185 -35.85 -6.17 27.21
CA TYR A 185 -34.39 -6.05 27.33
C TYR A 185 -33.65 -6.92 26.31
N PRO A 186 -33.63 -6.59 25.00
CA PRO A 186 -32.79 -7.28 24.02
C PRO A 186 -31.30 -7.05 24.33
N LYS A 187 -30.45 -8.05 24.10
CA LYS A 187 -29.02 -7.99 24.44
C LYS A 187 -28.13 -8.07 23.20
N ASN A 188 -26.97 -7.42 23.23
CA ASN A 188 -25.85 -7.66 22.33
C ASN A 188 -24.52 -7.83 23.06
N THR A 189 -23.55 -8.42 22.37
CA THR A 189 -22.12 -8.11 22.56
C THR A 189 -21.64 -7.11 21.51
N GLU A 190 -20.45 -6.56 21.69
CA GLU A 190 -19.71 -5.87 20.64
C GLU A 190 -18.47 -6.68 20.23
N ASP A 191 -18.05 -6.51 18.98
CA ASP A 191 -16.83 -7.13 18.46
C ASP A 191 -16.26 -6.32 17.27
N LYS A 192 -15.02 -6.63 16.91
CA LYS A 192 -14.36 -6.05 15.74
C LYS A 192 -13.45 -7.04 15.03
N PRO A 193 -13.23 -6.88 13.72
CA PRO A 193 -12.21 -7.64 13.02
C PRO A 193 -10.81 -7.19 13.47
N LEU A 194 -9.85 -8.06 13.26
CA LEU A 194 -8.43 -7.76 13.42
C LEU A 194 -7.77 -7.77 12.04
N ILE A 195 -6.77 -6.91 11.84
CA ILE A 195 -6.01 -6.86 10.60
C ILE A 195 -4.52 -6.67 10.92
N ASP A 196 -3.65 -7.30 10.14
CA ASP A 196 -2.24 -6.93 10.09
C ASP A 196 -1.73 -7.02 8.64
N LYS A 197 -0.65 -6.29 8.38
CA LYS A 197 0.09 -6.32 7.13
C LYS A 197 1.56 -6.52 7.40
N ASN A 198 2.21 -7.33 6.58
CA ASN A 198 3.67 -7.40 6.56
C ASN A 198 4.16 -7.86 5.19
N PHE A 199 5.48 -7.99 5.05
CA PHE A 199 6.07 -8.75 3.97
C PHE A 199 5.73 -10.24 4.05
N LYS A 200 5.84 -10.92 2.92
CA LYS A 200 5.67 -12.38 2.77
C LYS A 200 6.94 -13.04 2.22
N TYR A 201 8.10 -12.65 2.72
CA TYR A 201 9.36 -13.30 2.34
C TYR A 201 9.46 -14.69 2.96
N GLU A 202 10.00 -15.65 2.20
CA GLU A 202 10.48 -16.90 2.77
C GLU A 202 11.72 -16.66 3.64
N GLN A 203 11.99 -17.58 4.56
CA GLN A 203 13.11 -17.48 5.48
C GLN A 203 14.45 -17.34 4.74
N GLY A 204 15.26 -16.34 5.11
CA GLY A 204 16.54 -16.00 4.49
C GLY A 204 16.45 -15.38 3.09
N LYS A 205 15.25 -15.03 2.60
CA LYS A 205 15.07 -14.39 1.28
C LYS A 205 14.94 -12.88 1.35
N SER A 206 14.64 -12.33 2.53
CA SER A 206 14.58 -10.90 2.72
C SER A 206 15.98 -10.31 2.94
N LYS A 207 16.13 -9.01 2.69
CA LYS A 207 17.33 -8.27 3.07
C LYS A 207 16.93 -7.00 3.81
N VAL A 208 17.17 -6.97 5.11
CA VAL A 208 16.92 -5.78 5.94
C VAL A 208 17.88 -4.67 5.53
N ALA A 209 17.37 -3.45 5.38
CA ALA A 209 18.18 -2.28 5.09
C ALA A 209 18.78 -1.74 6.40
N GLU A 210 20.10 -1.79 6.53
CA GLU A 210 20.80 -1.26 7.70
C GLU A 210 20.72 0.28 7.77
N GLY A 211 20.83 0.82 8.99
CA GLY A 211 20.77 2.27 9.24
C GLY A 211 19.36 2.85 9.33
N TYR A 212 18.30 2.03 9.32
CA TYR A 212 16.91 2.41 9.59
C TYR A 212 16.43 1.81 10.92
N ASP A 213 15.26 2.25 11.38
CA ASP A 213 14.64 1.72 12.59
C ASP A 213 14.45 0.20 12.48
N ALA A 214 14.84 -0.52 13.53
CA ALA A 214 14.64 -1.95 13.60
C ALA A 214 13.16 -2.28 13.72
N ALA A 215 12.75 -3.43 13.18
CA ALA A 215 11.43 -3.96 13.45
C ALA A 215 11.31 -4.34 14.93
N ASP A 216 10.12 -4.14 15.51
CA ASP A 216 9.84 -4.65 16.84
C ASP A 216 9.90 -6.19 16.85
N GLU A 217 10.08 -6.77 18.03
CA GLU A 217 10.17 -8.22 18.19
C GLU A 217 8.93 -8.91 17.59
N GLY A 218 9.20 -9.88 16.70
CA GLY A 218 8.17 -10.62 15.99
C GLY A 218 7.57 -9.91 14.77
N ALA A 219 8.02 -8.71 14.40
CA ALA A 219 7.51 -7.95 13.25
C ALA A 219 8.50 -7.87 12.05
N GLY A 220 9.48 -8.77 12.01
CA GLY A 220 10.47 -8.86 10.93
C GLY A 220 9.87 -9.23 9.57
N PRO A 221 10.65 -9.07 8.47
CA PRO A 221 10.16 -9.20 7.10
C PRO A 221 9.83 -10.64 6.66
N GLU A 222 10.24 -11.64 7.44
CA GLU A 222 10.04 -13.07 7.15
C GLU A 222 8.97 -13.69 8.07
N VAL A 223 8.29 -12.87 8.88
CA VAL A 223 7.29 -13.35 9.86
C VAL A 223 5.89 -13.48 9.25
N GLY A 224 5.59 -12.74 8.18
CA GLY A 224 4.23 -12.58 7.67
C GLY A 224 3.38 -11.64 8.53
N ALA A 225 2.11 -11.52 8.15
CA ALA A 225 1.14 -10.71 8.90
C ALA A 225 0.64 -11.48 10.14
N LYS A 226 0.59 -10.81 11.29
CA LYS A 226 0.12 -11.34 12.58
C LYS A 226 -0.61 -10.27 13.38
N TYR A 227 -1.81 -10.58 13.85
CA TYR A 227 -2.71 -9.60 14.49
C TYR A 227 -2.09 -8.90 15.72
N GLU A 228 -1.31 -9.63 16.52
CA GLU A 228 -0.59 -9.08 17.68
C GLU A 228 0.50 -8.05 17.31
N ASN A 229 0.82 -7.94 16.02
CA ASN A 229 1.81 -7.03 15.48
C ASN A 229 1.19 -5.88 14.68
N SER A 230 -0.14 -5.71 14.67
CA SER A 230 -0.84 -4.65 13.91
C SER A 230 -0.21 -3.27 14.11
N ASP A 231 0.14 -2.94 15.36
CA ASP A 231 0.62 -1.61 15.72
C ASP A 231 2.15 -1.53 15.92
N LYS A 232 2.86 -2.62 15.60
CA LYS A 232 4.32 -2.72 15.78
C LYS A 232 5.10 -2.14 14.61
N THR A 233 6.24 -1.52 14.89
CA THR A 233 7.18 -1.06 13.87
C THR A 233 7.62 -2.23 13.00
N LYS A 234 7.35 -2.13 11.69
CA LYS A 234 7.74 -3.13 10.69
C LYS A 234 9.11 -2.81 10.11
N ALA A 235 9.78 -3.82 9.57
CA ALA A 235 11.12 -3.67 9.01
C ALA A 235 11.16 -2.75 7.77
N THR A 236 12.32 -2.12 7.57
CA THR A 236 12.72 -1.60 6.25
C THR A 236 13.57 -2.65 5.54
N VAL A 237 13.17 -3.08 4.35
CA VAL A 237 13.97 -3.97 3.49
C VAL A 237 14.56 -3.19 2.33
N THR A 238 15.66 -3.69 1.78
CA THR A 238 16.20 -3.18 0.53
C THR A 238 15.76 -4.05 -0.65
N SER A 239 15.54 -3.44 -1.81
CA SER A 239 15.24 -4.15 -3.06
C SER A 239 15.82 -3.40 -4.23
N GLU A 240 16.28 -4.13 -5.25
CA GLU A 240 16.72 -3.55 -6.52
C GLU A 240 15.52 -3.19 -7.42
N LEU A 241 15.78 -2.34 -8.42
CA LEU A 241 14.84 -1.90 -9.45
C LEU A 241 14.10 -3.09 -10.08
N GLY A 242 12.77 -3.03 -10.10
CA GLY A 242 11.91 -4.05 -10.71
C GLY A 242 11.86 -5.41 -10.02
N LYS A 243 12.64 -5.63 -8.95
CA LYS A 243 12.56 -6.87 -8.16
C LYS A 243 11.25 -6.91 -7.38
N LYS A 244 10.57 -8.05 -7.45
CA LYS A 244 9.28 -8.27 -6.78
C LYS A 244 9.46 -8.31 -5.27
N ILE A 245 8.63 -7.53 -4.58
CA ILE A 245 8.53 -7.44 -3.13
C ILE A 245 7.18 -8.03 -2.73
N PRO A 246 7.14 -9.19 -2.03
CA PRO A 246 5.89 -9.86 -1.68
C PRO A 246 5.30 -9.30 -0.38
N PHE A 247 3.99 -9.06 -0.37
CA PHE A 247 3.21 -8.60 0.79
C PHE A 247 2.10 -9.59 1.13
N GLU A 248 1.70 -9.56 2.40
CA GLU A 248 0.56 -10.30 2.94
C GLU A 248 -0.25 -9.37 3.85
N VAL A 249 -1.57 -9.43 3.71
CA VAL A 249 -2.54 -8.80 4.61
C VAL A 249 -3.45 -9.90 5.11
N LYS A 250 -3.56 -10.01 6.44
CA LYS A 250 -4.48 -10.95 7.08
C LYS A 250 -5.58 -10.21 7.79
N THR A 251 -6.81 -10.69 7.64
CA THR A 251 -7.98 -10.13 8.31
C THR A 251 -8.75 -11.24 8.99
N LYS A 252 -8.91 -11.14 10.31
CA LYS A 252 -9.73 -12.05 11.11
C LYS A 252 -11.07 -11.39 11.35
N ILE A 253 -12.12 -12.03 10.84
CA ILE A 253 -13.52 -11.66 11.05
C ILE A 253 -14.06 -12.49 12.22
N PRO A 254 -14.66 -11.87 13.25
CA PRO A 254 -15.18 -12.59 14.40
C PRO A 254 -16.30 -13.56 14.03
N ALA A 255 -16.47 -14.59 14.86
CA ALA A 255 -17.62 -15.49 14.73
C ALA A 255 -18.94 -14.69 14.81
N LYS A 256 -19.93 -15.15 14.03
CA LYS A 256 -21.29 -14.59 13.92
C LYS A 256 -21.36 -13.13 13.44
N ALA A 257 -20.29 -12.60 12.86
CA ALA A 257 -20.30 -11.31 12.19
C ALA A 257 -21.34 -11.28 11.05
N LYS A 258 -22.04 -10.15 10.91
CA LYS A 258 -23.11 -9.92 9.92
C LYS A 258 -22.83 -8.71 9.03
N TYR A 259 -21.56 -8.51 8.70
CA TYR A 259 -21.10 -7.33 7.98
C TYR A 259 -21.80 -7.18 6.62
N LYS A 260 -22.19 -5.95 6.30
CA LYS A 260 -22.77 -5.52 5.02
C LYS A 260 -21.80 -4.66 4.20
N LYS A 261 -20.59 -4.45 4.72
CA LYS A 261 -19.47 -3.83 4.02
C LYS A 261 -18.17 -4.48 4.47
N LEU A 262 -17.33 -4.84 3.51
CA LEU A 262 -15.93 -5.24 3.70
C LEU A 262 -15.11 -4.72 2.52
N VAL A 263 -14.21 -3.77 2.79
CA VAL A 263 -13.41 -3.10 1.77
C VAL A 263 -11.96 -3.03 2.23
N TRP A 264 -11.03 -3.47 1.38
CA TRP A 264 -9.60 -3.29 1.57
C TRP A 264 -9.10 -2.27 0.56
N ASP A 265 -8.43 -1.22 1.01
CA ASP A 265 -7.78 -0.23 0.15
C ASP A 265 -6.28 -0.26 0.47
N ASP A 266 -5.44 -0.56 -0.51
CA ASP A 266 -3.98 -0.51 -0.36
C ASP A 266 -3.42 0.54 -1.30
N GLN A 267 -2.83 1.59 -0.71
CA GLN A 267 -2.31 2.74 -1.43
C GLN A 267 -0.78 2.79 -1.32
N MET A 268 -0.10 2.59 -2.44
CA MET A 268 1.36 2.68 -2.56
C MET A 268 1.81 4.12 -2.76
N GLN A 269 2.97 4.48 -2.22
CA GLN A 269 3.62 5.75 -2.55
C GLN A 269 4.19 5.73 -3.97
N LYS A 270 4.24 6.89 -4.63
CA LYS A 270 4.81 7.02 -5.98
C LYS A 270 6.23 6.44 -6.04
N GLY A 271 6.46 5.57 -7.02
CA GLY A 271 7.70 4.83 -7.22
C GLY A 271 7.71 3.41 -6.64
N LEU A 272 6.73 3.06 -5.79
CA LEU A 272 6.43 1.67 -5.43
C LEU A 272 5.19 1.26 -6.24
N VAL A 273 5.41 0.37 -7.22
CA VAL A 273 4.43 0.03 -8.25
C VAL A 273 3.82 -1.34 -7.97
N TYR A 274 2.49 -1.39 -7.87
CA TYR A 274 1.74 -2.63 -7.69
C TYR A 274 1.81 -3.52 -8.94
N ASN A 275 2.09 -4.80 -8.76
CA ASN A 275 2.24 -5.77 -9.85
C ASN A 275 0.93 -6.32 -10.42
N LYS A 276 -0.23 -5.91 -9.88
CA LYS A 276 -1.55 -6.36 -10.35
C LYS A 276 -1.72 -7.89 -10.26
N ASP A 277 -1.18 -8.48 -9.19
CA ASP A 277 -1.14 -9.93 -8.93
C ASP A 277 -1.82 -10.35 -7.60
N LEU A 278 -2.82 -9.58 -7.16
CA LEU A 278 -3.59 -9.84 -5.94
C LEU A 278 -4.33 -11.18 -6.01
N THR A 279 -4.14 -11.96 -4.95
CA THR A 279 -4.91 -13.17 -4.66
C THR A 279 -5.56 -13.05 -3.29
N ILE A 280 -6.78 -13.57 -3.14
CA ILE A 280 -7.47 -13.73 -1.86
C ILE A 280 -7.65 -15.22 -1.55
N SER A 281 -7.48 -15.59 -0.29
CA SER A 281 -7.65 -16.97 0.20
C SER A 281 -8.32 -16.97 1.57
N GLY A 282 -8.72 -18.15 2.05
CA GLY A 282 -9.46 -18.36 3.29
C GLY A 282 -10.92 -18.78 3.05
N LEU A 283 -11.50 -18.36 1.94
CA LEU A 283 -12.82 -18.79 1.45
C LEU A 283 -12.80 -18.94 -0.07
N ASP A 284 -13.69 -19.80 -0.60
CA ASP A 284 -13.91 -19.97 -2.05
C ASP A 284 -14.68 -18.77 -2.61
N LEU A 285 -13.93 -17.71 -2.94
CA LEU A 285 -14.43 -16.45 -3.46
C LEU A 285 -14.06 -16.26 -4.93
N VAL A 286 -14.99 -15.73 -5.73
CA VAL A 286 -14.84 -15.55 -7.18
C VAL A 286 -14.76 -14.07 -7.52
N LYS A 287 -13.64 -13.61 -8.12
CA LYS A 287 -13.47 -12.24 -8.62
C LYS A 287 -14.57 -11.90 -9.64
N GLY A 288 -15.15 -10.71 -9.52
CA GLY A 288 -16.25 -10.22 -10.36
C GLY A 288 -17.65 -10.68 -9.93
N THR A 289 -17.74 -11.71 -9.08
CA THR A 289 -19.02 -12.15 -8.48
C THR A 289 -19.06 -11.81 -7.00
N ASP A 290 -18.14 -12.38 -6.21
CA ASP A 290 -18.12 -12.23 -4.75
C ASP A 290 -17.39 -10.97 -4.29
N TYR A 291 -16.47 -10.47 -5.12
CA TYR A 291 -15.74 -9.24 -4.86
C TYR A 291 -15.33 -8.58 -6.17
N LYS A 292 -15.22 -7.25 -6.17
CA LYS A 292 -14.61 -6.47 -7.26
C LYS A 292 -13.26 -5.96 -6.80
N VAL A 293 -12.34 -5.78 -7.76
CA VAL A 293 -11.02 -5.18 -7.49
C VAL A 293 -10.79 -4.08 -8.52
N TYR A 294 -10.48 -2.88 -8.03
CA TYR A 294 -10.04 -1.76 -8.83
C TYR A 294 -8.53 -1.62 -8.65
N GLU A 295 -7.78 -2.03 -9.66
CA GLU A 295 -6.32 -2.12 -9.61
C GLU A 295 -5.69 -0.95 -10.36
N THR A 296 -4.71 -0.30 -9.73
CA THR A 296 -3.90 0.79 -10.30
C THR A 296 -2.41 0.49 -10.04
N ASN A 297 -1.49 1.20 -10.67
CA ASN A 297 -0.07 1.13 -10.35
C ASN A 297 0.22 1.59 -8.91
N ARG A 298 -0.72 2.31 -8.30
CA ARG A 298 -0.68 2.81 -6.93
C ARG A 298 -1.36 1.88 -5.93
N GLY A 299 -1.71 0.66 -6.33
CA GLY A 299 -2.26 -0.36 -5.45
C GLY A 299 -3.64 -0.83 -5.88
N PHE A 300 -4.51 -1.14 -4.92
CA PHE A 300 -5.82 -1.69 -5.24
C PHE A 300 -6.88 -1.31 -4.22
N ARG A 301 -8.13 -1.37 -4.67
CA ARG A 301 -9.31 -1.34 -3.81
C ARG A 301 -10.15 -2.58 -4.07
N LEU A 302 -10.30 -3.44 -3.06
CA LEU A 302 -11.11 -4.65 -3.11
C LEU A 302 -12.41 -4.43 -2.34
N VAL A 303 -13.55 -4.62 -3.02
CA VAL A 303 -14.89 -4.43 -2.44
C VAL A 303 -15.69 -5.71 -2.52
N MET A 304 -16.04 -6.28 -1.36
CA MET A 304 -16.93 -7.43 -1.30
C MET A 304 -18.33 -7.07 -1.83
N GLN A 305 -18.86 -7.94 -2.67
CA GLN A 305 -20.23 -7.87 -3.17
C GLN A 305 -21.15 -8.70 -2.25
N ASP A 306 -22.46 -8.56 -2.41
CA ASP A 306 -23.46 -9.25 -1.58
C ASP A 306 -23.26 -10.77 -1.52
N SER A 307 -22.89 -11.42 -2.62
CA SER A 307 -22.62 -12.86 -2.61
C SER A 307 -21.38 -13.24 -1.80
N GLY A 308 -20.34 -12.40 -1.82
CA GLY A 308 -19.14 -12.58 -0.99
C GLY A 308 -19.42 -12.32 0.48
N LEU A 309 -20.15 -11.24 0.80
CA LEU A 309 -20.60 -10.93 2.16
C LEU A 309 -21.42 -12.07 2.75
N LYS A 310 -22.33 -12.66 1.96
CA LYS A 310 -23.12 -13.82 2.38
C LYS A 310 -22.24 -15.04 2.68
N LYS A 311 -21.24 -15.34 1.85
CA LYS A 311 -20.29 -16.43 2.12
C LYS A 311 -19.49 -16.21 3.40
N VAL A 312 -19.08 -14.97 3.65
CA VAL A 312 -18.41 -14.58 4.90
C VAL A 312 -19.33 -14.76 6.10
N GLU A 313 -20.58 -14.29 6.02
CA GLU A 313 -21.59 -14.44 7.07
C GLU A 313 -21.84 -15.93 7.39
N GLU A 314 -22.07 -16.77 6.37
CA GLU A 314 -22.28 -18.23 6.52
C GLU A 314 -21.06 -18.98 7.10
N ALA A 315 -19.85 -18.48 6.84
CA ALA A 315 -18.64 -19.00 7.45
C ALA A 315 -18.49 -18.53 8.90
N ALA A 316 -18.78 -17.24 9.16
CA ALA A 316 -18.73 -16.63 10.47
C ALA A 316 -19.71 -17.29 11.45
N GLU A 317 -20.88 -17.74 10.98
CA GLU A 317 -21.83 -18.53 11.78
C GLU A 317 -21.21 -19.80 12.40
N LYS A 318 -20.14 -20.35 11.79
CA LYS A 318 -19.47 -21.57 12.22
C LYS A 318 -18.24 -21.32 13.09
N GLY A 319 -17.72 -20.10 13.12
CA GLY A 319 -16.49 -19.73 13.83
C GLY A 319 -15.85 -18.47 13.26
N GLU A 320 -14.65 -18.14 13.72
CA GLU A 320 -13.87 -17.04 13.14
C GLU A 320 -13.51 -17.33 11.68
N VAL A 321 -13.47 -16.29 10.84
CA VAL A 321 -13.08 -16.38 9.43
C VAL A 321 -11.77 -15.62 9.24
N GLU A 322 -10.74 -16.27 8.71
CA GLU A 322 -9.49 -15.61 8.31
C GLU A 322 -9.46 -15.46 6.79
N LEU A 323 -9.36 -14.23 6.32
CA LEU A 323 -9.11 -13.90 4.91
C LEU A 323 -7.67 -13.42 4.77
N THR A 324 -6.96 -13.96 3.78
CA THR A 324 -5.57 -13.58 3.49
C THR A 324 -5.45 -13.05 2.06
N LEU A 325 -5.01 -11.80 1.94
CA LEU A 325 -4.66 -11.16 0.67
C LEU A 325 -3.15 -11.25 0.48
N THR A 326 -2.69 -11.72 -0.68
CA THR A 326 -1.27 -11.70 -1.02
C THR A 326 -1.07 -11.11 -2.40
N TYR A 327 -0.03 -10.29 -2.53
CA TYR A 327 0.26 -9.54 -3.73
C TYR A 327 1.73 -9.10 -3.72
N SER A 328 2.21 -8.47 -4.78
CA SER A 328 3.55 -7.92 -4.82
C SER A 328 3.64 -6.53 -5.44
N ALA A 329 4.74 -5.84 -5.17
CA ALA A 329 5.10 -4.58 -5.80
C ALA A 329 6.56 -4.59 -6.25
N HIS A 330 7.01 -3.53 -6.92
CA HIS A 330 8.42 -3.30 -7.22
C HIS A 330 8.75 -1.80 -7.14
N LEU A 331 10.02 -1.47 -6.90
CA LEU A 331 10.48 -0.09 -7.04
C LEU A 331 10.73 0.21 -8.52
N ASP A 332 10.31 1.39 -9.00
CA ASP A 332 10.57 1.86 -10.36
C ASP A 332 11.80 2.80 -10.43
N GLY A 333 12.18 3.20 -11.64
CA GLY A 333 13.36 4.05 -11.89
C GLY A 333 13.24 5.48 -11.36
N THR A 334 12.07 5.90 -10.86
CA THR A 334 11.85 7.24 -10.29
C THR A 334 12.28 7.34 -8.84
N VAL A 335 12.48 6.20 -8.17
CA VAL A 335 12.91 6.12 -6.77
C VAL A 335 14.39 6.46 -6.65
N LYS A 336 14.67 7.57 -5.97
CA LYS A 336 16.06 7.98 -5.70
C LYS A 336 16.70 7.08 -4.64
N PRO A 337 18.02 6.86 -4.68
CA PRO A 337 18.73 6.15 -3.62
C PRO A 337 18.38 6.67 -2.21
N ASP A 338 18.21 5.73 -1.28
CA ASP A 338 17.86 5.95 0.13
C ASP A 338 16.47 6.58 0.37
N GLN A 339 15.68 6.79 -0.69
CA GLN A 339 14.30 7.24 -0.58
C GLN A 339 13.40 6.06 -0.21
N VAL A 340 12.99 6.04 1.06
CA VAL A 340 12.07 5.03 1.57
C VAL A 340 10.69 5.17 0.92
N LYS A 341 10.11 4.03 0.56
CA LYS A 341 8.74 3.87 0.07
C LYS A 341 7.98 2.88 0.94
N GLU A 342 6.68 3.10 1.04
CA GLU A 342 5.76 2.19 1.72
C GLU A 342 4.43 2.17 0.98
N ASN A 343 3.61 1.20 1.34
CA ASN A 343 2.22 1.13 0.94
C ASN A 343 1.32 1.02 2.17
N ASN A 344 0.15 1.62 2.12
CA ASN A 344 -0.74 1.76 3.26
C ASN A 344 -2.02 0.97 3.02
N VAL A 345 -2.20 -0.16 3.71
CA VAL A 345 -3.48 -0.89 3.67
C VAL A 345 -4.42 -0.33 4.72
N THR A 346 -5.69 -0.24 4.38
CA THR A 346 -6.76 0.03 5.29
C THR A 346 -7.92 -0.93 5.08
N PHE A 347 -8.74 -1.10 6.11
CA PHE A 347 -9.87 -2.00 6.09
C PHE A 347 -11.12 -1.33 6.67
N ASP A 348 -12.09 -1.13 5.80
CA ASP A 348 -13.40 -0.58 6.11
C ASP A 348 -14.42 -1.72 6.21
N TYR A 349 -15.16 -1.73 7.31
CA TYR A 349 -16.19 -2.74 7.59
C TYR A 349 -17.39 -2.09 8.27
N SER A 350 -18.57 -2.68 8.14
CA SER A 350 -19.76 -2.22 8.84
C SER A 350 -20.90 -3.23 8.78
N ASN A 351 -21.86 -3.12 9.70
CA ASN A 351 -23.18 -3.75 9.57
C ASN A 351 -24.13 -2.98 8.63
N LYS A 352 -23.74 -1.77 8.22
CA LYS A 352 -24.45 -0.93 7.26
C LYS A 352 -23.88 -1.17 5.85
N PRO A 353 -24.72 -1.17 4.80
CA PRO A 353 -24.24 -1.27 3.42
C PRO A 353 -23.38 -0.06 3.05
N GLY A 354 -22.41 -0.26 2.16
CA GLY A 354 -21.67 0.84 1.54
C GLY A 354 -22.43 1.44 0.35
N ASN A 355 -22.02 2.64 -0.07
CA ASN A 355 -22.64 3.42 -1.15
C ASN A 355 -21.73 3.59 -2.38
N GLU A 356 -20.58 2.93 -2.40
CA GLU A 356 -19.64 3.00 -3.53
C GLU A 356 -20.24 2.38 -4.81
N ASN A 357 -19.97 3.01 -5.95
CA ASN A 357 -20.36 2.53 -7.28
C ASN A 357 -19.15 2.39 -8.22
N GLU A 358 -19.38 1.81 -9.40
CA GLU A 358 -18.31 1.61 -10.38
C GLU A 358 -17.86 2.93 -11.03
N PRO A 359 -16.55 3.11 -11.27
CA PRO A 359 -16.04 4.23 -12.06
C PRO A 359 -16.62 4.21 -13.49
N PRO A 360 -17.28 5.29 -13.96
CA PRO A 360 -17.92 5.31 -15.26
C PRO A 360 -16.89 5.43 -16.39
N GLU A 361 -17.20 4.82 -17.53
CA GLU A 361 -16.45 5.02 -18.77
C GLU A 361 -16.80 6.37 -19.40
N THR A 362 -15.79 7.07 -19.92
CA THR A 362 -15.92 8.36 -20.59
C THR A 362 -14.94 8.50 -21.75
N LYS A 363 -15.29 9.30 -22.75
CA LYS A 363 -14.33 9.77 -23.74
C LYS A 363 -13.85 11.18 -23.39
N PRO A 364 -12.65 11.58 -23.81
CA PRO A 364 -12.20 12.95 -23.65
C PRO A 364 -13.04 13.92 -24.50
N VAL A 365 -13.05 15.19 -24.10
CA VAL A 365 -13.56 16.31 -24.88
C VAL A 365 -12.43 17.31 -25.00
N ASP A 366 -12.10 17.74 -26.21
CA ASP A 366 -10.93 18.59 -26.50
C ASP A 366 -9.62 18.01 -25.93
N LYS A 367 -9.46 16.69 -26.04
CA LYS A 367 -8.31 15.93 -25.51
C LYS A 367 -8.16 16.01 -23.98
N LYS A 368 -9.27 16.25 -23.28
CA LYS A 368 -9.30 16.46 -21.82
C LYS A 368 -10.36 15.61 -21.14
N ILE A 369 -10.05 15.21 -19.91
CA ILE A 369 -11.02 14.70 -18.95
C ILE A 369 -10.90 15.51 -17.66
N LYS A 370 -11.99 16.17 -17.28
CA LYS A 370 -12.09 16.93 -16.04
C LYS A 370 -12.62 16.03 -14.93
N VAL A 371 -11.99 16.10 -13.77
CA VAL A 371 -12.44 15.48 -12.52
C VAL A 371 -12.76 16.56 -11.53
N SER A 372 -13.97 16.56 -10.99
CA SER A 372 -14.34 17.37 -9.82
C SER A 372 -14.60 16.47 -8.63
N LYS A 373 -14.12 16.86 -7.46
CA LYS A 373 -14.21 16.09 -6.23
C LYS A 373 -14.76 16.94 -5.11
N THR A 374 -15.70 16.37 -4.38
CA THR A 374 -16.24 16.93 -3.14
C THR A 374 -16.22 15.86 -2.04
N TRP A 375 -16.32 16.30 -0.79
CA TRP A 375 -16.40 15.41 0.37
C TRP A 375 -17.73 15.60 1.05
N ALA A 376 -18.45 14.50 1.30
CA ALA A 376 -19.70 14.48 2.07
C ALA A 376 -20.68 15.62 1.71
N ALA A 377 -20.87 15.91 0.41
CA ALA A 377 -21.57 17.13 -0.08
C ALA A 377 -23.01 17.29 0.44
N ASP A 378 -23.64 16.19 0.82
CA ASP A 378 -24.98 16.01 1.41
C ASP A 378 -24.95 15.13 2.67
N GLY A 379 -23.74 14.84 3.18
CA GLY A 379 -23.49 13.86 4.24
C GLY A 379 -23.13 14.49 5.59
N PRO A 380 -22.72 13.66 6.56
CA PRO A 380 -22.25 14.10 7.86
C PRO A 380 -21.07 15.08 7.75
N LYS A 381 -20.96 16.00 8.71
CA LYS A 381 -19.82 16.92 8.79
C LYS A 381 -18.51 16.13 8.97
N ILE A 382 -17.53 16.42 8.11
CA ILE A 382 -16.18 15.85 8.15
C ILE A 382 -15.47 16.35 9.41
N THR A 383 -14.97 15.42 10.22
CA THR A 383 -14.21 15.76 11.44
C THR A 383 -12.75 16.06 11.11
N GLU A 384 -12.01 16.71 12.01
CA GLU A 384 -10.57 16.97 11.80
C GLU A 384 -9.75 15.69 11.65
N ALA A 385 -10.19 14.59 12.28
CA ALA A 385 -9.53 13.29 12.15
C ALA A 385 -9.74 12.65 10.77
N ASP A 386 -10.86 12.97 10.10
CA ASP A 386 -11.17 12.50 8.75
C ASP A 386 -10.60 13.44 7.68
N ARG A 387 -10.10 14.62 8.09
CA ARG A 387 -9.28 15.48 7.23
C ARG A 387 -7.89 14.88 7.10
N HIS A 388 -7.15 15.34 6.08
CA HIS A 388 -5.78 14.90 5.77
C HIS A 388 -5.66 13.48 5.19
N VAL A 389 -6.78 12.84 4.83
CA VAL A 389 -6.74 11.64 3.98
C VAL A 389 -6.26 12.03 2.58
N LYS A 390 -5.38 11.19 2.02
CA LYS A 390 -4.87 11.34 0.65
C LYS A 390 -5.78 10.58 -0.31
N ALA A 391 -6.25 11.27 -1.33
CA ALA A 391 -6.94 10.66 -2.46
C ALA A 391 -6.01 10.61 -3.67
N VAL A 392 -5.87 9.43 -4.27
CA VAL A 392 -5.11 9.21 -5.50
C VAL A 392 -6.07 8.89 -6.62
N PHE A 393 -6.07 9.72 -7.65
CA PHE A 393 -6.85 9.54 -8.87
C PHE A 393 -5.96 8.97 -9.96
N THR A 394 -6.36 7.83 -10.51
CA THR A 394 -5.65 7.19 -11.62
C THR A 394 -6.53 7.22 -12.86
N LEU A 395 -6.06 7.87 -13.92
CA LEU A 395 -6.67 7.79 -15.23
C LEU A 395 -6.23 6.49 -15.91
N GLN A 396 -7.21 5.70 -16.35
CA GLN A 396 -6.98 4.45 -17.06
C GLN A 396 -7.59 4.51 -18.46
N GLU A 397 -6.86 4.02 -19.45
CA GLU A 397 -7.30 3.83 -20.83
C GLU A 397 -7.74 2.38 -21.03
N LYS A 398 -8.90 2.19 -21.65
CA LYS A 398 -9.43 0.87 -22.01
C LYS A 398 -8.66 0.31 -23.20
N GLN A 399 -8.14 -0.89 -23.04
CA GLN A 399 -7.42 -1.62 -24.07
C GLN A 399 -8.39 -2.47 -24.92
N ASP A 400 -7.93 -2.93 -26.08
CA ASP A 400 -8.76 -3.68 -27.04
C ASP A 400 -9.25 -5.03 -26.48
N ASP A 401 -8.51 -5.62 -25.52
CA ASP A 401 -8.88 -6.84 -24.80
C ASP A 401 -9.85 -6.59 -23.62
N GLY A 402 -10.26 -5.33 -23.42
CA GLY A 402 -11.13 -4.89 -22.32
C GLY A 402 -10.39 -4.62 -21.01
N SER A 403 -9.08 -4.83 -20.94
CA SER A 403 -8.28 -4.49 -19.76
C SER A 403 -8.07 -2.97 -19.63
N TRP A 404 -7.62 -2.54 -18.45
CA TRP A 404 -7.39 -1.13 -18.14
C TRP A 404 -5.90 -0.86 -17.93
N LYS A 405 -5.37 0.10 -18.68
CA LYS A 405 -3.97 0.57 -18.59
C LYS A 405 -3.92 1.93 -17.93
N ASP A 406 -3.14 2.05 -16.87
CA ASP A 406 -2.87 3.33 -16.22
C ASP A 406 -2.06 4.24 -17.16
N VAL A 407 -2.54 5.47 -17.37
CA VAL A 407 -1.90 6.43 -18.29
C VAL A 407 -1.52 7.75 -17.60
N ALA A 408 -2.20 8.10 -16.51
CA ALA A 408 -1.86 9.25 -15.68
C ALA A 408 -2.33 9.05 -14.24
N GLU A 409 -1.71 9.77 -13.32
CA GLU A 409 -2.07 9.77 -11.90
C GLU A 409 -2.02 11.19 -11.35
N TYR A 410 -2.86 11.46 -10.36
CA TYR A 410 -2.85 12.68 -9.58
C TYR A 410 -3.07 12.35 -8.10
N GLU A 411 -2.14 12.79 -7.24
CA GLU A 411 -2.27 12.69 -5.79
C GLU A 411 -2.77 14.03 -5.25
N SER A 412 -3.92 14.00 -4.60
CA SER A 412 -4.49 15.17 -3.91
C SER A 412 -4.28 15.06 -2.41
N ASN A 413 -3.94 16.19 -1.78
CA ASN A 413 -4.13 16.36 -0.34
C ASN A 413 -5.57 16.77 -0.07
N TYR A 414 -6.04 16.61 1.17
CA TYR A 414 -7.37 17.05 1.57
C TYR A 414 -7.63 18.50 1.16
N LYS A 415 -8.61 18.68 0.28
CA LYS A 415 -9.17 19.96 -0.13
C LYS A 415 -10.67 19.77 -0.29
N GLU A 416 -11.45 20.59 0.41
CA GLU A 416 -12.91 20.46 0.51
C GLU A 416 -13.59 20.39 -0.87
N ASN A 417 -13.11 21.20 -1.82
CA ASN A 417 -13.46 21.10 -3.23
C ASN A 417 -12.19 21.06 -4.07
N PHE A 418 -12.12 20.10 -4.98
CA PHE A 418 -10.97 19.89 -5.83
C PHE A 418 -11.40 19.69 -7.28
N GLU A 419 -10.62 20.24 -8.21
CA GLU A 419 -10.75 20.00 -9.63
C GLU A 419 -9.38 19.69 -10.23
N HIS A 420 -9.33 18.76 -11.17
CA HIS A 420 -8.15 18.46 -11.96
C HIS A 420 -8.53 18.07 -13.38
N GLU A 421 -7.65 18.39 -14.32
CA GLU A 421 -7.82 18.12 -15.73
C GLU A 421 -6.67 17.25 -16.22
N PHE A 422 -7.00 16.05 -16.67
CA PHE A 422 -6.08 15.24 -17.46
C PHE A 422 -6.11 15.74 -18.89
N THR A 423 -4.95 16.00 -19.48
CA THR A 423 -4.82 16.63 -20.81
C THR A 423 -3.99 15.77 -21.76
N GLY A 424 -4.05 16.06 -23.06
CA GLY A 424 -3.25 15.37 -24.08
C GLY A 424 -3.76 13.96 -24.41
N LEU A 425 -5.06 13.73 -24.19
CA LEU A 425 -5.70 12.43 -24.39
C LEU A 425 -6.14 12.23 -25.86
N ASP A 426 -6.45 11.00 -26.23
CA ASP A 426 -7.01 10.66 -27.53
C ASP A 426 -8.55 10.63 -27.45
N ASP A 427 -9.22 11.55 -28.13
CA ASP A 427 -10.68 11.67 -28.15
C ASP A 427 -11.39 10.40 -28.69
N ALA A 428 -10.68 9.55 -29.45
CA ALA A 428 -11.22 8.29 -29.95
C ALA A 428 -11.23 7.16 -28.89
N LYS A 429 -10.38 7.26 -27.86
CA LYS A 429 -10.18 6.24 -26.84
C LYS A 429 -11.16 6.39 -25.67
N THR A 430 -11.39 5.29 -24.97
CA THR A 430 -12.26 5.23 -23.79
C THR A 430 -11.41 5.20 -22.53
N TYR A 431 -11.80 5.99 -21.53
CA TYR A 431 -11.09 6.13 -20.26
C TYR A 431 -12.03 5.94 -19.06
N ARG A 432 -11.45 5.75 -17.89
CA ARG A 432 -12.10 5.89 -16.58
C ARG A 432 -11.14 6.50 -15.57
N VAL A 433 -11.66 7.07 -14.49
CA VAL A 433 -10.84 7.56 -13.37
C VAL A 433 -11.17 6.72 -12.14
N VAL A 434 -10.16 6.05 -11.58
CA VAL A 434 -10.26 5.26 -10.36
C VAL A 434 -9.69 6.06 -9.20
N GLU A 435 -10.44 6.19 -8.10
CA GLU A 435 -9.97 6.79 -6.86
C GLU A 435 -9.61 5.72 -5.81
N SER A 436 -8.47 5.90 -5.16
CA SER A 436 -8.10 5.22 -3.90
C SER A 436 -8.12 6.25 -2.78
N VAL A 437 -8.97 5.99 -1.79
CA VAL A 437 -9.22 6.85 -0.64
C VAL A 437 -9.60 6.00 0.58
N SER A 438 -8.88 6.19 1.68
CA SER A 438 -9.07 5.42 2.91
C SER A 438 -10.24 5.96 3.72
N GLY A 439 -11.14 5.09 4.19
CA GLY A 439 -12.22 5.45 5.11
C GLY A 439 -13.42 6.15 4.48
N TYR A 440 -13.36 6.39 3.16
CA TYR A 440 -14.43 6.98 2.39
C TYR A 440 -14.94 6.02 1.31
N GLU A 441 -16.16 6.27 0.87
CA GLU A 441 -16.85 5.54 -0.20
C GLU A 441 -17.00 6.47 -1.41
N PRO A 442 -16.17 6.33 -2.46
CA PRO A 442 -16.26 7.16 -3.65
C PRO A 442 -17.54 6.85 -4.43
N GLU A 443 -18.36 7.88 -4.66
CA GLU A 443 -19.52 7.83 -5.54
C GLU A 443 -19.22 8.64 -6.81
N TYR A 444 -19.15 7.94 -7.93
CA TYR A 444 -18.86 8.51 -9.24
C TYR A 444 -20.16 8.89 -9.96
N THR A 445 -20.20 10.09 -10.53
CA THR A 445 -21.25 10.58 -11.41
C THR A 445 -20.64 11.11 -12.69
N LYS A 446 -21.09 10.62 -13.85
CA LYS A 446 -20.72 11.20 -15.14
C LYS A 446 -21.51 12.48 -15.37
N VAL A 447 -20.83 13.57 -15.72
CA VAL A 447 -21.48 14.84 -16.03
C VAL A 447 -21.62 14.94 -17.56
N GLY A 448 -22.86 14.91 -18.04
CA GLY A 448 -23.14 14.85 -19.49
C GLY A 448 -22.71 13.53 -20.12
N GLU A 449 -22.54 13.53 -21.46
CA GLU A 449 -22.20 12.31 -22.20
C GLU A 449 -20.71 11.95 -22.16
N ASN A 450 -19.77 12.91 -22.02
CA ASN A 450 -18.32 12.70 -22.07
C ASN A 450 -17.54 13.84 -21.40
N GLY A 451 -16.25 13.63 -21.13
CA GLY A 451 -15.29 14.68 -20.75
C GLY A 451 -15.27 15.10 -19.29
N GLU A 452 -16.30 14.79 -18.48
CA GLU A 452 -16.35 15.20 -17.08
C GLU A 452 -16.87 14.11 -16.14
N ILE A 453 -16.14 13.91 -15.04
CA ILE A 453 -16.49 12.99 -13.95
C ILE A 453 -16.54 13.80 -12.64
N LYS A 454 -17.64 13.68 -11.92
CA LYS A 454 -17.79 14.18 -10.55
C LYS A 454 -17.66 13.02 -9.59
N ILE A 455 -16.88 13.19 -8.53
CA ILE A 455 -16.75 12.21 -7.47
C ILE A 455 -17.17 12.85 -6.14
N VAL A 456 -17.97 12.12 -5.36
CA VAL A 456 -18.37 12.50 -4.02
C VAL A 456 -17.90 11.40 -3.08
N ASP A 457 -16.95 11.72 -2.21
CA ASP A 457 -16.57 10.77 -1.17
C ASP A 457 -17.55 10.85 -0.03
N LYS A 458 -18.29 9.76 0.17
CA LYS A 458 -19.22 9.61 1.28
C LYS A 458 -18.48 9.09 2.50
N ILE A 459 -18.88 9.60 3.65
CA ILE A 459 -18.53 9.05 4.95
C ILE A 459 -19.81 8.86 5.74
N ASP A 460 -19.91 7.75 6.46
CA ASP A 460 -20.97 7.55 7.43
C ASP A 460 -20.31 7.55 8.80
N ASN A 461 -20.50 8.63 9.55
CA ASN A 461 -19.89 8.79 10.86
C ASN A 461 -20.35 7.73 11.87
N ASP A 462 -21.44 7.00 11.60
CA ASP A 462 -21.91 5.89 12.44
C ASP A 462 -21.23 4.56 12.13
N ASN A 463 -20.50 4.46 11.02
CA ASN A 463 -19.64 3.30 10.78
C ASN A 463 -18.46 3.29 11.76
N PRO A 464 -17.92 2.10 12.06
CA PRO A 464 -16.68 2.01 12.82
C PRO A 464 -15.54 2.67 12.06
N LYS A 465 -14.58 3.20 12.80
CA LYS A 465 -13.34 3.74 12.25
C LYS A 465 -12.62 2.64 11.46
N THR A 466 -12.11 3.05 10.31
CA THR A 466 -11.22 2.26 9.45
C THR A 466 -10.08 1.64 10.26
N LEU A 467 -9.84 0.34 10.08
CA LEU A 467 -8.64 -0.28 10.65
C LEU A 467 -7.44 0.00 9.77
N LYS A 468 -6.32 0.34 10.39
CA LYS A 468 -5.08 0.72 9.69
C LYS A 468 -3.88 0.14 10.45
N PRO A 469 -3.36 -1.03 10.03
CA PRO A 469 -2.14 -1.56 10.62
C PRO A 469 -0.94 -0.70 10.19
N THR A 470 0.16 -0.85 10.93
CA THR A 470 1.47 -0.32 10.56
C THR A 470 1.99 -1.02 9.30
N ASN A 471 2.80 -0.29 8.52
CA ASN A 471 3.23 -0.74 7.19
C ASN A 471 4.74 -1.03 7.16
N PRO A 472 5.15 -2.11 6.47
CA PRO A 472 6.56 -2.33 6.13
C PRO A 472 7.07 -1.33 5.10
N LYS A 473 8.40 -1.13 5.07
CA LYS A 473 9.09 -0.11 4.26
C LYS A 473 10.11 -0.72 3.31
N VAL A 474 10.30 -0.12 2.15
CA VAL A 474 11.24 -0.58 1.13
C VAL A 474 12.13 0.57 0.68
N VAL A 475 13.40 0.28 0.39
CA VAL A 475 14.36 1.26 -0.13
C VAL A 475 15.29 0.64 -1.17
N ASN A 476 15.80 1.45 -2.10
CA ASN A 476 16.93 1.09 -2.95
C ASN A 476 18.13 1.99 -2.64
N GLY A 477 19.29 1.64 -3.14
CA GLY A 477 20.52 2.40 -2.99
C GLY A 477 21.16 2.76 -4.31
N GLY A 478 22.37 3.29 -4.22
CA GLY A 478 23.20 3.62 -5.36
C GLY A 478 24.61 4.01 -4.93
N ARG A 479 25.47 4.24 -5.92
CA ARG A 479 26.83 4.73 -5.69
C ARG A 479 27.27 5.72 -6.77
N ARG A 480 28.03 6.72 -6.34
CA ARG A 480 28.72 7.69 -7.20
C ARG A 480 30.22 7.44 -7.20
N PHE A 481 30.86 7.75 -8.32
CA PHE A 481 32.30 7.60 -8.49
C PHE A 481 32.91 8.78 -9.25
N VAL A 482 34.21 8.98 -9.07
CA VAL A 482 35.01 9.99 -9.76
C VAL A 482 36.26 9.35 -10.36
N LYS A 483 36.36 9.36 -11.68
CA LYS A 483 37.45 8.78 -12.46
C LYS A 483 38.64 9.73 -12.58
N THR A 484 39.82 9.27 -12.18
CA THR A 484 41.04 10.11 -12.10
C THR A 484 42.32 9.37 -12.52
N ASP A 485 43.45 10.10 -12.61
CA ASP A 485 44.79 9.62 -12.98
C ASP A 485 45.77 9.35 -11.81
N SER A 486 45.55 9.93 -10.63
CA SER A 486 46.50 9.88 -9.50
C SER A 486 45.86 10.21 -8.14
N GLU A 487 46.58 10.00 -7.02
CA GLU A 487 46.12 10.23 -5.64
C GLU A 487 46.25 11.69 -5.17
N ASP A 488 47.39 12.34 -5.43
CA ASP A 488 47.73 13.61 -4.76
C ASP A 488 47.11 14.84 -5.42
N THR A 489 47.07 14.88 -6.75
CA THR A 489 46.49 15.97 -7.56
C THR A 489 45.66 15.37 -8.70
N PRO A 490 44.48 14.79 -8.39
CA PRO A 490 43.74 14.00 -9.35
C PRO A 490 43.23 14.84 -10.53
N ASN A 491 43.71 14.55 -11.74
CA ASN A 491 43.05 15.03 -12.95
C ASN A 491 41.87 14.13 -13.26
N ARG A 492 40.71 14.73 -13.56
CA ARG A 492 39.48 14.02 -13.92
C ARG A 492 39.52 13.53 -15.35
N LEU A 493 39.08 12.29 -15.57
CA LEU A 493 39.20 11.60 -16.85
C LEU A 493 37.83 11.28 -17.45
N ALA A 494 37.61 11.76 -18.66
CA ALA A 494 36.40 11.53 -19.45
C ALA A 494 36.47 10.24 -20.26
N GLY A 495 35.31 9.64 -20.51
CA GLY A 495 35.14 8.53 -21.45
C GLY A 495 35.63 7.17 -20.96
N ALA A 496 35.88 6.98 -19.66
CA ALA A 496 36.08 5.64 -19.12
C ALA A 496 34.75 4.90 -19.09
N GLU A 497 34.71 3.66 -19.57
CA GLU A 497 33.52 2.83 -19.54
C GLU A 497 33.65 1.70 -18.52
N PHE A 498 32.59 1.43 -17.75
CA PHE A 498 32.56 0.37 -16.73
C PHE A 498 31.32 -0.50 -16.85
N TYR A 499 31.50 -1.80 -16.62
CA TYR A 499 30.42 -2.71 -16.29
C TYR A 499 30.23 -2.78 -14.78
N VAL A 500 28.98 -3.02 -14.35
CA VAL A 500 28.67 -3.35 -12.95
C VAL A 500 28.57 -4.87 -12.80
N LYS A 501 29.21 -5.41 -11.77
CA LYS A 501 29.23 -6.83 -11.43
C LYS A 501 28.78 -7.07 -9.99
N ASP A 502 28.29 -8.28 -9.75
CA ASP A 502 27.93 -8.74 -8.42
C ASP A 502 29.18 -8.87 -7.52
N SER A 503 28.96 -9.09 -6.22
CA SER A 503 30.04 -9.28 -5.25
C SER A 503 31.01 -10.41 -5.61
N THR A 504 30.55 -11.43 -6.34
CA THR A 504 31.40 -12.55 -6.78
C THR A 504 32.28 -12.19 -7.98
N GLY A 505 31.94 -11.14 -8.73
CA GLY A 505 32.59 -10.77 -9.97
C GLY A 505 32.31 -11.71 -11.13
N LYS A 506 31.30 -12.59 -11.03
CA LYS A 506 30.93 -13.56 -12.09
C LYS A 506 29.71 -13.13 -12.88
N LYS A 507 28.85 -12.28 -12.31
CA LYS A 507 27.62 -11.84 -12.94
C LYS A 507 27.73 -10.37 -13.33
N TYR A 508 27.17 -10.04 -14.49
CA TYR A 508 27.04 -8.67 -14.98
C TYR A 508 25.63 -8.16 -14.73
N LEU A 509 25.51 -6.90 -14.34
CA LEU A 509 24.23 -6.21 -14.26
C LEU A 509 23.70 -5.97 -15.67
N VAL A 510 22.46 -6.34 -15.91
CA VAL A 510 21.70 -6.12 -17.14
C VAL A 510 20.42 -5.38 -16.78
N ALA A 511 20.05 -4.38 -17.58
CA ALA A 511 18.76 -3.72 -17.47
C ALA A 511 17.75 -4.36 -18.41
N LYS A 512 16.56 -4.67 -17.91
CA LYS A 512 15.42 -5.16 -18.69
C LYS A 512 14.45 -4.03 -19.01
N SER A 513 14.00 -3.99 -20.27
CA SER A 513 12.75 -3.32 -20.64
C SER A 513 11.56 -4.27 -20.38
N SER A 514 10.35 -3.73 -20.16
CA SER A 514 9.14 -4.57 -19.98
C SER A 514 8.71 -5.27 -21.26
N THR A 515 8.86 -4.61 -22.40
CA THR A 515 8.54 -5.16 -23.72
C THR A 515 9.48 -4.62 -24.80
N LYS A 516 9.40 -5.21 -26.00
CA LYS A 516 10.07 -4.69 -27.19
C LYS A 516 9.52 -3.32 -27.60
N ALA A 517 8.22 -3.05 -27.38
CA ALA A 517 7.57 -1.78 -27.70
C ALA A 517 7.95 -0.64 -26.74
N ASP A 518 8.13 -0.92 -25.44
CA ASP A 518 8.58 0.08 -24.47
C ASP A 518 10.05 0.47 -24.71
N ALA A 519 10.88 -0.49 -25.12
CA ALA A 519 12.25 -0.25 -25.61
C ALA A 519 12.28 0.52 -26.93
N GLU A 520 11.27 0.37 -27.80
CA GLU A 520 11.16 1.12 -29.06
C GLU A 520 10.69 2.58 -28.85
N SER A 521 10.08 2.92 -27.71
CA SER A 521 9.64 4.30 -27.40
C SER A 521 10.70 5.19 -26.75
N ILE A 522 11.75 4.60 -26.17
CA ILE A 522 12.89 5.31 -25.56
C ILE A 522 14.17 4.78 -26.20
N ASP A 523 14.74 5.53 -27.12
CA ASP A 523 15.92 5.12 -27.90
C ASP A 523 17.23 5.18 -27.08
N VAL A 524 17.36 4.30 -26.08
CA VAL A 524 18.58 4.16 -25.26
C VAL A 524 19.78 3.80 -26.13
N SER A 525 19.58 3.01 -27.19
CA SER A 525 20.63 2.60 -28.13
C SER A 525 21.22 3.74 -28.94
N ALA A 526 20.39 4.64 -29.48
CA ALA A 526 20.88 5.82 -30.18
C ALA A 526 21.54 6.79 -29.19
N LYS A 527 20.98 6.99 -28.00
CA LYS A 527 21.64 7.80 -26.96
C LYS A 527 23.00 7.26 -26.55
N LYS A 528 23.14 5.93 -26.45
CA LYS A 528 24.46 5.31 -26.25
C LYS A 528 25.39 5.52 -27.44
N THR A 529 24.87 5.43 -28.67
CA THR A 529 25.66 5.67 -29.89
C THR A 529 26.13 7.13 -30.00
N GLU A 530 25.28 8.09 -29.64
CA GLU A 530 25.61 9.51 -29.56
C GLU A 530 26.73 9.75 -28.54
N LEU A 531 26.62 9.16 -27.35
CA LEU A 531 27.66 9.19 -26.32
C LEU A 531 28.97 8.57 -26.81
N ASP A 532 28.93 7.41 -27.45
CA ASP A 532 30.10 6.74 -28.00
C ASP A 532 30.80 7.58 -29.07
N ASN A 533 30.02 8.25 -29.91
CA ASN A 533 30.55 9.15 -30.92
C ASN A 533 31.19 10.38 -30.31
N ALA A 534 30.60 10.97 -29.26
CA ALA A 534 31.18 12.09 -28.53
C ALA A 534 32.51 11.71 -27.85
N VAL A 535 32.54 10.56 -27.16
CA VAL A 535 33.75 10.01 -26.54
C VAL A 535 34.83 9.72 -27.59
N LYS A 536 34.48 9.06 -28.70
CA LYS A 536 35.41 8.82 -29.82
C LYS A 536 35.94 10.11 -30.43
N ALA A 537 35.13 11.17 -30.54
CA ALA A 537 35.56 12.45 -31.08
C ALA A 537 36.59 13.12 -30.15
N TYR A 538 36.33 13.16 -28.85
CA TYR A 538 37.30 13.64 -27.84
C TYR A 538 38.58 12.81 -27.86
N ASN A 539 38.46 11.49 -27.95
CA ASN A 539 39.58 10.57 -28.06
C ASN A 539 40.28 10.64 -29.42
N LYS A 540 39.81 11.39 -30.42
CA LYS A 540 40.59 11.61 -31.66
C LYS A 540 41.54 12.80 -31.55
N LEU A 541 41.24 13.75 -30.67
CA LEU A 541 42.07 14.93 -30.43
C LEU A 541 43.47 14.55 -29.92
N LEU A 542 44.47 15.33 -30.31
CA LEU A 542 45.81 15.33 -29.72
C LEU A 542 45.77 15.93 -28.31
N LYS A 543 46.80 15.68 -27.50
CA LYS A 543 46.82 16.13 -26.10
C LYS A 543 46.66 17.64 -25.99
N GLU A 544 47.34 18.39 -26.84
CA GLU A 544 47.29 19.86 -26.88
C GLU A 544 45.89 20.37 -27.27
N GLU A 545 45.19 19.64 -28.14
CA GLU A 545 43.82 19.97 -28.55
C GLU A 545 42.79 19.64 -27.46
N GLN A 546 43.03 18.57 -26.69
CA GLN A 546 42.21 18.19 -25.54
C GLN A 546 42.32 19.20 -24.39
N GLU A 547 43.47 19.86 -24.25
CA GLU A 547 43.70 20.94 -23.27
C GLU A 547 43.17 22.31 -23.76
N GLY A 548 42.96 22.47 -25.08
CA GLY A 548 42.43 23.68 -25.70
C GLY A 548 40.91 23.76 -25.85
N GLU A 549 40.44 24.75 -26.61
CA GLU A 549 39.00 25.01 -26.85
C GLU A 549 38.28 23.84 -27.53
N ALA A 550 38.96 23.11 -28.43
CA ALA A 550 38.40 21.92 -29.07
C ALA A 550 38.07 20.82 -28.04
N GLY A 551 38.97 20.60 -27.09
CA GLY A 551 38.80 19.68 -25.98
C GLY A 551 37.66 20.09 -25.05
N LYS A 552 37.57 21.38 -24.67
CA LYS A 552 36.44 21.90 -23.88
C LYS A 552 35.09 21.67 -24.56
N LYS A 553 35.00 21.95 -25.87
CA LYS A 553 33.78 21.72 -26.66
C LYS A 553 33.41 20.24 -26.73
N ALA A 554 34.39 19.36 -26.96
CA ALA A 554 34.17 17.92 -26.99
C ALA A 554 33.76 17.35 -25.62
N LYS A 555 34.33 17.87 -24.53
CA LYS A 555 33.93 17.56 -23.14
C LYS A 555 32.48 17.94 -22.86
N ALA A 556 32.05 19.16 -23.23
CA ALA A 556 30.66 19.58 -23.08
C ALA A 556 29.69 18.69 -23.88
N ALA A 557 30.09 18.24 -25.07
CA ALA A 557 29.29 17.30 -25.86
C ALA A 557 29.19 15.91 -25.20
N ILE A 558 30.26 15.44 -24.55
CA ILE A 558 30.23 14.21 -23.74
C ILE A 558 29.25 14.37 -22.57
N ASP A 559 29.34 15.47 -21.81
CA ASP A 559 28.47 15.70 -20.65
C ASP A 559 26.99 15.71 -21.03
N GLN A 560 26.66 16.40 -22.13
CA GLN A 560 25.31 16.41 -22.65
C GLN A 560 24.85 15.01 -23.08
N ALA A 561 25.66 14.31 -23.90
CA ALA A 561 25.29 12.98 -24.38
C ALA A 561 25.22 11.95 -23.25
N GLN A 562 26.08 12.05 -22.23
CA GLN A 562 26.10 11.16 -21.08
C GLN A 562 24.88 11.40 -20.19
N LYS A 563 24.51 12.66 -19.95
CA LYS A 563 23.27 13.00 -19.25
C LYS A 563 22.05 12.47 -20.00
N GLU A 564 21.96 12.71 -21.31
CA GLU A 564 20.84 12.22 -22.13
C GLU A 564 20.75 10.69 -22.16
N TYR A 565 21.89 10.00 -22.22
CA TYR A 565 21.94 8.54 -22.11
C TYR A 565 21.49 8.05 -20.73
N ASN A 566 21.98 8.64 -19.63
CA ASN A 566 21.59 8.25 -18.28
C ASN A 566 20.10 8.50 -18.03
N ASP A 567 19.57 9.65 -18.46
CA ASP A 567 18.15 9.98 -18.35
C ASP A 567 17.29 8.99 -19.16
N ALA A 568 17.70 8.66 -20.39
CA ALA A 568 17.03 7.66 -21.21
C ALA A 568 17.10 6.25 -20.58
N PHE A 569 18.25 5.87 -20.04
CA PHE A 569 18.47 4.59 -19.38
C PHE A 569 17.60 4.44 -18.13
N VAL A 570 17.59 5.41 -17.21
CA VAL A 570 16.77 5.37 -16.00
C VAL A 570 15.28 5.31 -16.34
N LYS A 571 14.85 6.00 -17.40
CA LYS A 571 13.45 5.99 -17.86
C LYS A 571 13.05 4.66 -18.52
N ALA A 572 13.99 4.01 -19.22
CA ALA A 572 13.73 2.75 -19.94
C ALA A 572 13.96 1.50 -19.08
N ALA A 573 14.86 1.56 -18.11
CA ALA A 573 15.16 0.46 -17.21
C ALA A 573 13.98 0.22 -16.28
N GLN A 574 13.34 -0.93 -16.41
CA GLN A 574 12.19 -1.29 -15.57
C GLN A 574 12.54 -2.35 -14.53
N ALA A 575 13.59 -3.14 -14.79
CA ALA A 575 14.13 -4.09 -13.84
C ALA A 575 15.63 -4.32 -14.06
N TYR A 576 16.31 -4.77 -13.00
CA TYR A 576 17.65 -5.33 -13.09
C TYR A 576 17.64 -6.86 -13.07
N GLU A 577 18.64 -7.43 -13.74
CA GLU A 577 18.97 -8.85 -13.69
C GLU A 577 20.50 -9.03 -13.63
N TRP A 578 20.92 -10.09 -12.94
CA TRP A 578 22.31 -10.49 -12.83
C TRP A 578 22.59 -11.71 -13.72
N LYS A 579 23.35 -11.50 -14.80
CA LYS A 579 23.66 -12.53 -15.79
C LYS A 579 25.07 -13.05 -15.64
N GLU A 580 25.20 -14.34 -15.32
CA GLU A 580 26.50 -15.01 -15.25
C GLU A 580 27.10 -15.14 -16.65
N ALA A 581 28.33 -14.67 -16.82
CA ALA A 581 29.04 -14.75 -18.09
C ALA A 581 30.56 -14.63 -17.89
N THR A 582 31.33 -15.27 -18.77
CA THR A 582 32.80 -15.12 -18.81
C THR A 582 33.25 -13.86 -19.54
N LYS A 583 32.35 -13.25 -20.33
CA LYS A 583 32.51 -11.97 -21.01
C LYS A 583 31.23 -11.16 -20.85
N ALA A 584 31.35 -9.84 -20.77
CA ALA A 584 30.20 -8.96 -20.63
C ALA A 584 29.17 -9.21 -21.76
N PRO A 585 27.89 -9.45 -21.40
CA PRO A 585 26.80 -9.49 -22.35
C PRO A 585 26.65 -8.17 -23.14
N THR A 586 26.06 -8.23 -24.34
CA THR A 586 25.82 -7.04 -25.17
C THR A 586 24.82 -6.06 -24.53
N ASP A 587 23.94 -6.58 -23.69
CA ASP A 587 22.91 -5.90 -22.92
C ASP A 587 23.36 -5.48 -21.51
N ALA A 588 24.64 -5.67 -21.17
CA ALA A 588 25.18 -5.26 -19.88
C ALA A 588 25.11 -3.74 -19.69
N VAL A 589 24.80 -3.31 -18.47
CA VAL A 589 24.81 -1.89 -18.09
C VAL A 589 26.22 -1.33 -18.23
N VAL A 590 26.36 -0.25 -19.01
CA VAL A 590 27.62 0.46 -19.19
C VAL A 590 27.50 1.85 -18.57
N LEU A 591 28.35 2.12 -17.58
CA LEU A 591 28.55 3.44 -16.99
C LEU A 591 29.67 4.15 -17.74
N VAL A 592 29.51 5.42 -18.05
CA VAL A 592 30.52 6.22 -18.77
C VAL A 592 30.89 7.43 -17.94
N SER A 593 32.18 7.69 -17.75
CA SER A 593 32.64 8.89 -17.04
C SER A 593 32.50 10.13 -17.89
N ASP A 594 31.93 11.20 -17.31
CA ASP A 594 31.78 12.49 -17.99
C ASP A 594 33.07 13.32 -18.00
N SER A 595 33.01 14.57 -18.45
CA SER A 595 34.16 15.47 -18.54
C SER A 595 34.85 15.74 -17.20
N GLU A 596 34.11 15.61 -16.12
CA GLU A 596 34.56 15.71 -14.73
C GLU A 596 34.77 14.32 -14.09
N GLY A 597 34.85 13.28 -14.91
CA GLY A 597 35.11 11.91 -14.49
C GLY A 597 33.96 11.29 -13.68
N ARG A 598 32.78 11.88 -13.66
CA ARG A 598 31.66 11.44 -12.83
C ARG A 598 30.92 10.28 -13.50
N LEU A 599 30.57 9.28 -12.70
CA LEU A 599 29.66 8.19 -13.07
C LEU A 599 28.84 7.77 -11.84
N GLU A 600 27.65 7.22 -12.07
CA GLU A 600 26.75 6.80 -11.01
C GLU A 600 25.92 5.56 -11.39
N ILE A 601 25.52 4.80 -10.37
CA ILE A 601 24.54 3.71 -10.48
C ILE A 601 23.50 3.87 -9.38
N THR A 602 22.23 3.70 -9.72
CA THR A 602 21.08 3.81 -8.81
C THR A 602 20.22 2.55 -8.90
N GLY A 603 19.25 2.39 -8.00
CA GLY A 603 18.30 1.29 -8.06
C GLY A 603 18.87 -0.08 -7.68
N LEU A 604 20.04 -0.12 -7.02
CA LEU A 604 20.61 -1.37 -6.51
C LEU A 604 20.06 -1.69 -5.13
N GLU A 605 19.91 -2.97 -4.83
CA GLU A 605 19.75 -3.42 -3.44
C GLU A 605 21.03 -3.07 -2.64
N TYR A 606 20.93 -2.77 -1.36
CA TYR A 606 22.14 -2.59 -0.53
C TYR A 606 23.00 -3.86 -0.59
N GLY A 607 24.31 -3.73 -0.62
CA GLY A 607 25.23 -4.87 -0.76
C GLY A 607 26.57 -4.51 -1.36
N GLU A 608 27.36 -5.54 -1.63
CA GLU A 608 28.70 -5.45 -2.19
C GLU A 608 28.69 -5.70 -3.70
N TYR A 609 29.46 -4.91 -4.45
CA TYR A 609 29.50 -4.93 -5.90
C TYR A 609 30.90 -4.61 -6.42
N LYS A 610 31.08 -4.77 -7.74
CA LYS A 610 32.35 -4.56 -8.41
C LYS A 610 32.16 -3.79 -9.70
N LEU A 611 33.07 -2.88 -10.04
CA LEU A 611 33.18 -2.30 -11.37
C LEU A 611 34.29 -2.99 -12.15
N GLU A 612 34.00 -3.41 -13.39
CA GLU A 612 35.00 -3.90 -14.34
C GLU A 612 35.18 -2.86 -15.44
N GLU A 613 36.39 -2.35 -15.62
CA GLU A 613 36.65 -1.38 -16.69
C GLU A 613 36.47 -2.08 -18.05
N LYS A 614 35.57 -1.54 -18.86
CA LYS A 614 35.35 -1.96 -20.25
C LYS A 614 36.37 -1.30 -21.16
N GLU A 615 36.47 0.02 -21.09
CA GLU A 615 37.35 0.85 -21.92
C GLU A 615 38.00 1.93 -21.05
N ALA A 616 39.32 2.08 -21.16
CA ALA A 616 40.08 3.09 -20.43
C ALA A 616 40.03 4.44 -21.16
N PRO A 617 40.17 5.57 -20.46
CA PRO A 617 40.42 6.86 -21.09
C PRO A 617 41.63 6.80 -22.03
N LYS A 618 41.58 7.55 -23.14
CA LYS A 618 42.70 7.59 -24.09
C LYS A 618 44.01 8.01 -23.39
N GLY A 619 45.09 7.26 -23.67
CA GLY A 619 46.41 7.49 -23.09
C GLY A 619 46.63 6.79 -21.74
N PHE A 620 45.63 6.10 -21.21
CA PHE A 620 45.72 5.35 -19.96
C PHE A 620 45.68 3.84 -20.19
N ALA A 621 46.29 3.11 -19.26
CA ALA A 621 46.23 1.66 -19.26
C ALA A 621 44.86 1.23 -18.76
N LYS A 622 44.31 0.18 -19.38
CA LYS A 622 43.15 -0.52 -18.86
C LYS A 622 43.47 -1.16 -17.50
N LEU A 623 42.55 -1.05 -16.55
CA LEU A 623 42.64 -1.71 -15.25
C LEU A 623 42.73 -3.22 -15.42
N THR A 624 43.66 -3.84 -14.70
CA THR A 624 43.91 -5.28 -14.72
C THR A 624 42.97 -6.08 -13.81
N GLY A 625 42.02 -5.42 -13.14
CA GLY A 625 41.10 -6.03 -12.17
C GLY A 625 39.86 -5.17 -11.95
N THR A 626 39.04 -5.56 -10.96
CA THR A 626 37.82 -4.85 -10.60
C THR A 626 38.03 -3.81 -9.51
N VAL A 627 37.10 -2.87 -9.40
CA VAL A 627 37.00 -1.91 -8.28
C VAL A 627 35.82 -2.28 -7.40
N ASP A 628 36.08 -2.63 -6.16
CA ASP A 628 35.05 -3.04 -5.21
C ASP A 628 34.32 -1.82 -4.64
N PHE A 629 33.01 -1.91 -4.46
CA PHE A 629 32.21 -0.87 -3.84
C PHE A 629 30.99 -1.42 -3.10
N THR A 630 30.65 -0.74 -2.01
CA THR A 630 29.48 -1.03 -1.18
C THR A 630 28.36 -0.06 -1.53
N VAL A 631 27.13 -0.57 -1.57
CA VAL A 631 25.89 0.20 -1.58
C VAL A 631 25.22 0.01 -0.22
N GLU A 632 25.03 1.11 0.50
CA GLU A 632 24.46 1.15 1.83
C GLU A 632 23.82 2.53 2.07
N LYS A 633 23.14 2.72 3.20
CA LYS A 633 22.50 4.00 3.50
C LYS A 633 23.53 5.13 3.50
N GLY A 634 23.34 6.12 2.64
CA GLY A 634 24.23 7.26 2.49
C GLY A 634 25.43 7.00 1.56
N SER A 635 25.55 5.83 0.93
CA SER A 635 26.64 5.56 -0.02
C SER A 635 26.49 6.38 -1.31
N TYR A 636 25.28 6.75 -1.72
CA TYR A 636 25.07 7.51 -2.95
C TYR A 636 25.61 8.95 -2.85
N ASP A 637 25.21 9.66 -1.79
CA ASP A 637 25.71 10.99 -1.42
C ASP A 637 26.69 10.87 -0.25
N SER A 638 27.81 10.17 -0.48
CA SER A 638 28.78 9.87 0.57
C SER A 638 29.42 11.12 1.18
N LYS A 639 29.98 10.95 2.37
CA LYS A 639 30.69 12.00 3.12
C LYS A 639 32.18 12.02 2.74
N GLN A 640 32.87 13.09 3.11
CA GLN A 640 34.31 13.17 2.95
C GLN A 640 35.01 12.06 3.74
N ALA A 641 35.75 11.21 3.03
CA ALA A 641 36.56 10.15 3.60
C ALA A 641 37.75 9.83 2.68
N GLU A 642 38.67 9.00 3.15
CA GLU A 642 39.78 8.52 2.32
C GLU A 642 39.25 7.74 1.10
N GLY A 643 39.77 8.06 -0.08
CA GLY A 643 39.30 7.46 -1.33
C GLY A 643 37.98 8.02 -1.86
N GLU A 644 37.41 9.05 -1.23
CA GLU A 644 36.25 9.79 -1.71
C GLU A 644 36.68 11.16 -2.28
N LEU A 645 36.07 11.57 -3.40
CA LEU A 645 36.30 12.87 -4.02
C LEU A 645 34.99 13.64 -4.17
N ASP A 646 35.08 14.98 -4.08
CA ASP A 646 33.93 15.87 -4.30
C ASP A 646 33.33 15.61 -5.67
N TYR A 647 32.10 15.11 -5.73
CA TYR A 647 31.46 14.73 -6.97
C TYR A 647 30.96 15.93 -7.76
N LYS A 648 30.54 17.03 -7.11
CA LYS A 648 29.89 18.17 -7.79
C LYS A 648 30.86 19.28 -8.18
N GLN A 649 31.95 19.46 -7.45
CA GLN A 649 32.93 20.57 -7.57
C GLN A 649 32.37 21.98 -7.35
N GLU A 650 31.06 22.18 -7.39
CA GLU A 650 30.38 23.44 -7.08
C GLU A 650 29.12 23.21 -6.21
N GLY A 651 28.78 24.20 -5.38
CA GLY A 651 27.61 24.14 -4.50
C GLY A 651 27.78 23.23 -3.28
N THR A 652 26.70 22.57 -2.86
CA THR A 652 26.72 21.65 -1.70
C THR A 652 27.52 20.40 -2.03
N LYS A 653 28.65 20.21 -1.34
CA LYS A 653 29.55 19.07 -1.51
C LYS A 653 28.84 17.75 -1.23
N VAL A 654 28.95 16.83 -2.17
CA VAL A 654 28.61 15.41 -2.05
C VAL A 654 29.79 14.63 -2.63
N PHE A 655 30.11 13.46 -2.11
CA PHE A 655 31.31 12.74 -2.49
C PHE A 655 31.00 11.45 -3.24
N GLY A 656 31.94 11.00 -4.07
CA GLY A 656 31.91 9.72 -4.77
C GLY A 656 33.27 9.02 -4.73
N LYS A 657 33.25 7.69 -4.83
CA LYS A 657 34.45 6.86 -4.74
C LYS A 657 35.42 7.15 -5.88
N GLN A 658 36.68 7.42 -5.56
CA GLN A 658 37.71 7.66 -6.58
C GLN A 658 38.09 6.35 -7.29
N ILE A 659 38.11 6.38 -8.63
CA ILE A 659 38.58 5.29 -9.49
C ILE A 659 39.84 5.73 -10.25
N LYS A 660 40.98 5.13 -9.93
CA LYS A 660 42.31 5.56 -10.38
C LYS A 660 42.79 4.74 -11.58
N ASN A 661 43.19 5.39 -12.70
CA ASN A 661 43.88 4.70 -13.80
C ASN A 661 45.36 5.02 -13.82
N LYS A 662 46.17 4.07 -14.31
CA LYS A 662 47.61 4.26 -14.49
C LYS A 662 47.90 4.81 -15.87
N PHE A 663 48.70 5.87 -15.94
CA PHE A 663 49.17 6.45 -17.19
C PHE A 663 50.15 5.51 -17.90
N VAL A 664 50.07 5.40 -19.23
CA VAL A 664 51.04 4.63 -20.02
C VAL A 664 52.18 5.55 -20.43
N SER A 665 53.25 5.60 -19.63
CA SER A 665 54.51 6.20 -20.05
C SER A 665 55.43 5.12 -20.58
N ILE A 666 55.74 5.19 -21.88
CA ILE A 666 56.91 4.47 -22.41
C ILE A 666 58.12 5.30 -21.96
N PRO A 667 59.10 4.73 -21.22
CA PRO A 667 60.30 5.47 -20.91
C PRO A 667 60.96 5.88 -22.23
N GLN A 668 61.22 7.18 -22.42
CA GLN A 668 62.02 7.64 -23.55
C GLN A 668 63.42 7.03 -23.42
N THR A 669 63.67 5.91 -24.10
CA THR A 669 65.02 5.36 -24.27
C THR A 669 65.73 6.19 -25.33
N GLY A 670 66.12 7.41 -24.95
CA GLY A 670 66.70 8.41 -25.84
C GLY A 670 67.06 9.74 -25.16
N GLY A 671 67.20 9.78 -23.83
CA GLY A 671 67.59 10.99 -23.11
C GLY A 671 69.05 11.40 -23.34
N ILE A 672 69.48 12.45 -22.62
CA ILE A 672 70.85 13.03 -22.62
C ILE A 672 71.97 11.96 -22.59
N GLY A 673 71.77 10.84 -21.90
CA GLY A 673 72.74 9.73 -21.87
C GLY A 673 73.12 9.20 -23.26
N THR A 674 72.15 9.03 -24.17
CA THR A 674 72.39 8.52 -25.53
C THR A 674 73.19 9.53 -26.36
N ILE A 675 72.92 10.83 -26.20
CA ILE A 675 73.66 11.91 -26.86
C ILE A 675 75.10 11.95 -26.34
N ILE A 676 75.30 11.80 -25.02
CA ILE A 676 76.63 11.73 -24.40
C ILE A 676 77.40 10.50 -24.92
N PHE A 677 76.80 9.32 -24.94
CA PHE A 677 77.48 8.11 -25.44
C PHE A 677 77.81 8.20 -26.94
N THR A 678 76.94 8.81 -27.75
CA THR A 678 77.19 9.04 -29.18
C THR A 678 78.34 10.04 -29.39
N ALA A 679 78.37 11.13 -28.60
CA ALA A 679 79.43 12.12 -28.65
C ALA A 679 80.79 11.55 -28.21
N ILE A 680 80.81 10.74 -27.14
CA ILE A 680 82.03 10.05 -26.68
C ILE A 680 82.49 9.03 -27.74
N GLY A 681 81.57 8.26 -28.33
CA GLY A 681 81.89 7.32 -29.41
C GLY A 681 82.52 8.01 -30.63
N LEU A 682 81.98 9.15 -31.04
CA LEU A 682 82.54 9.96 -32.13
C LEU A 682 83.90 10.55 -31.78
N ALA A 683 84.12 10.99 -30.54
CA ALA A 683 85.42 11.49 -30.07
C ALA A 683 86.51 10.39 -30.03
N ILE A 684 86.15 9.17 -29.64
CA ILE A 684 87.05 8.01 -29.68
C ILE A 684 87.40 7.65 -31.13
N MET A 685 86.43 7.67 -32.04
CA MET A 685 86.72 7.41 -33.46
C MET A 685 87.59 8.50 -34.08
N ALA A 686 87.36 9.78 -33.75
CA ALA A 686 88.20 10.88 -34.23
C ALA A 686 89.64 10.76 -33.72
N SER A 687 89.84 10.40 -32.44
CA SER A 687 91.17 10.20 -31.87
C SER A 687 91.89 8.97 -32.45
N ALA A 688 91.17 7.89 -32.75
CA ALA A 688 91.74 6.73 -33.46
C ALA A 688 92.19 7.08 -34.88
N VAL A 689 91.41 7.86 -35.64
CA VAL A 689 91.78 8.32 -37.00
C VAL A 689 93.02 9.22 -36.96
N ILE A 690 93.13 10.11 -35.97
CA ILE A 690 94.31 10.96 -35.78
C ILE A 690 95.54 10.12 -35.43
N ALA A 691 95.41 9.13 -34.55
CA ALA A 691 96.50 8.23 -34.18
C ALA A 691 96.98 7.37 -35.36
N ILE A 692 96.08 6.87 -36.19
CA ILE A 692 96.41 6.12 -37.42
C ILE A 692 97.16 7.01 -38.42
N LYS A 693 96.71 8.24 -38.65
CA LYS A 693 97.43 9.20 -39.52
C LYS A 693 98.82 9.57 -38.98
N LYS A 694 98.97 9.69 -37.66
CA LYS A 694 100.27 9.99 -37.02
C LYS A 694 101.25 8.80 -37.12
N ARG A 695 100.74 7.56 -37.06
CA ARG A 695 101.54 6.34 -37.27
C ARG A 695 102.01 6.20 -38.72
N GLN A 696 101.15 6.48 -39.69
CA GLN A 696 101.52 6.48 -41.12
C GLN A 696 102.56 7.56 -41.49
N ALA A 697 102.61 8.68 -40.77
CA ALA A 697 103.63 9.71 -40.94
C ALA A 697 104.98 9.39 -40.28
N THR A 698 105.02 8.41 -39.37
CA THR A 698 106.26 7.99 -38.66
C THR A 698 106.91 6.76 -39.31
N GLU A 699 106.13 5.93 -40.02
CA GLU A 699 106.62 4.77 -40.79
C GLU A 699 107.09 5.14 -42.23
N ALA A 700 107.00 6.42 -42.63
CA ALA A 700 107.44 6.93 -43.93
C ALA A 700 108.73 7.79 -43.86
N ARG A 701 109.63 7.50 -42.90
CA ARG A 701 110.97 8.09 -42.81
C ARG A 701 112.05 7.02 -42.75
#